data_AF-A0A353GSY1-F1
#
_entry.id   AF-A0A353GSY1-F1
#
_cell.length_a   1.000
_cell.length_b   1.000
_cell.length_c   1.000
_cell.angle_alpha   90.00
_cell.angle_beta   90.00
_cell.angle_gamma   90.00
#
_symmetry.space_group_name_H-M   'P 1'
#
loop_
_entity.id
_entity.type
_entity.pdbx_description
1 polymer ?
#
loop_
_entity_poly.entity_id
_entity_poly.type
_entity_poly.pdbx_seq_one_letter_code
_entity_poly.pdbx_strand_id
1 'polypeptide(L)'
;MDQKGAAMFEKRVGRIHTFTRYPQLFHKEIHRIDLDLVEAHLMNDGPNFFAKGIIHRQIRYIELDGSLRKLDDKIQFVLLMGKSVTGSLFRLQTELIQNYFIFQSAPDDAHAAILEQEMILNINQNENLDKFPKSNQLRINSIIQQGQESIFVQIPFKPVTPWSWPTGFIGTINFLDCTHLPVAVVEIKGSVHEKTSENILQESLLKEKVGVLIKAPSPKDKEELKISGTVKEIDWQADSTGRSGKITLQLDYQWHLTAPKELSCLVPGSESEGDFSVEQIETLLLVESRFFHFFNTVQIEVPQLKSLNEIQLMQLTYKSSWTQKGILLHADLTWGITFVNFDGVEEYQEYKTCIDELFSDIIQEDQRMKPTLAADLQNRIVEYAVLNREIKIIVDFQYSPKIYKKKITMVVKDDASSELIDAKVLVGENTYAFNGSEKLNLKFQPFRIISLKGKLVKASSQAQNGCLSIQGMILVELTFFDPQGKIHEDFFQSYFKNFYTWDQLIPEMKMEVDGDLKYDHFQRLDMNIEYQYLVTFVVKAFHQKVIGVRTVNNLPQLISQNMIAMKQNAKSCRFLEDLVLDWDRSLPKGNLQEIAMSQVHIAGFEYRNSQNAILVRGRLTGDLEYWDQKKYLQKLLLDLPFWRFIPKSDGWQVDHCKLIPEIRNCSYYPLWAFPWRKGSIKIHLELRLAQMREDELI
;
A
#
# COMPACT_ATOMS: atom_id res chain seq x y z
N MET A 1 -10.11 -26.29 -27.18
CA MET A 1 -10.50 -26.42 -25.77
C MET A 1 -9.80 -25.32 -25.00
N ASP A 2 -10.58 -24.64 -24.17
CA ASP A 2 -10.27 -23.58 -23.21
C ASP A 2 -9.73 -22.23 -23.73
N GLN A 3 -10.71 -21.43 -24.16
CA GLN A 3 -10.71 -19.97 -24.15
C GLN A 3 -10.84 -19.44 -22.70
N LYS A 4 -10.02 -18.45 -22.34
CA LYS A 4 -10.42 -17.18 -21.65
C LYS A 4 -9.15 -16.40 -21.25
N GLY A 5 -9.12 -15.08 -21.30
CA GLY A 5 -10.20 -14.14 -21.59
C GLY A 5 -9.67 -12.76 -21.99
N ALA A 6 -9.97 -12.36 -23.21
CA ALA A 6 -10.13 -10.94 -23.52
C ALA A 6 -11.46 -10.50 -22.89
N ALA A 7 -11.46 -9.37 -22.17
CA ALA A 7 -12.69 -8.76 -21.69
C ALA A 7 -13.60 -8.49 -22.91
N MET A 8 -14.74 -9.17 -22.97
CA MET A 8 -15.67 -9.03 -24.08
C MET A 8 -16.48 -7.74 -23.87
N PHE A 9 -16.17 -6.72 -24.65
CA PHE A 9 -16.94 -5.47 -24.72
C PHE A 9 -17.84 -5.52 -25.97
N GLU A 10 -19.15 -5.59 -25.77
CA GLU A 10 -20.13 -5.56 -26.88
C GLU A 10 -20.98 -4.28 -26.77
N LYS A 11 -20.94 -3.45 -27.81
CA LYS A 11 -21.76 -2.22 -27.91
C LYS A 11 -22.95 -2.47 -28.83
N ARG A 12 -24.17 -2.29 -28.33
CA ARG A 12 -25.41 -2.36 -29.12
C ARG A 12 -26.10 -1.01 -29.18
N VAL A 13 -26.64 -0.66 -30.33
CA VAL A 13 -27.29 0.64 -30.56
C VAL A 13 -28.74 0.40 -30.96
N GLY A 14 -29.67 1.01 -30.24
CA GLY A 14 -31.10 1.05 -30.55
C GLY A 14 -31.55 2.49 -30.82
N ARG A 15 -32.38 2.70 -31.83
CA ARG A 15 -32.87 4.05 -32.20
C ARG A 15 -34.33 4.21 -31.80
N ILE A 16 -34.64 5.31 -31.10
CA ILE A 16 -36.00 5.71 -30.75
C ILE A 16 -36.40 6.84 -31.70
N HIS A 17 -37.48 6.63 -32.44
CA HIS A 17 -38.13 7.69 -33.18
C HIS A 17 -39.42 8.06 -32.45
N THR A 18 -39.50 9.27 -31.89
CA THR A 18 -40.74 9.76 -31.26
C THR A 18 -41.28 10.99 -31.96
N PHE A 19 -42.54 10.91 -32.35
CA PHE A 19 -43.29 12.02 -32.90
C PHE A 19 -44.13 12.62 -31.78
N THR A 20 -43.84 13.86 -31.36
CA THR A 20 -44.64 14.56 -30.35
C THR A 20 -45.06 15.92 -30.87
N ARG A 21 -46.36 16.23 -30.76
CA ARG A 21 -46.92 17.54 -31.15
C ARG A 21 -47.19 18.36 -29.89
N TYR A 22 -46.75 19.62 -29.89
CA TYR A 22 -46.96 20.54 -28.78
C TYR A 22 -47.69 21.81 -29.23
N PRO A 23 -49.03 21.84 -29.16
CA PRO A 23 -49.80 23.02 -29.52
C PRO A 23 -49.40 24.26 -28.72
N GLN A 24 -49.01 24.11 -27.44
CA GLN A 24 -48.59 25.24 -26.60
C GLN A 24 -47.23 25.86 -26.94
N LEU A 25 -46.44 25.23 -27.82
CA LEU A 25 -45.18 25.80 -28.31
C LEU A 25 -45.37 26.56 -29.64
N PHE A 26 -46.63 26.72 -30.08
CA PHE A 26 -46.98 27.45 -31.28
C PHE A 26 -46.54 28.92 -31.18
N HIS A 27 -45.80 29.40 -32.18
CA HIS A 27 -45.14 30.72 -32.22
C HIS A 27 -44.12 31.00 -31.09
N LYS A 28 -43.60 29.97 -30.42
CA LYS A 28 -42.56 30.12 -29.39
C LYS A 28 -41.20 29.70 -29.91
N GLU A 29 -40.17 30.44 -29.55
CA GLU A 29 -38.79 30.11 -29.92
C GLU A 29 -38.26 29.06 -28.94
N ILE A 30 -37.93 27.86 -29.41
CA ILE A 30 -37.35 26.82 -28.53
C ILE A 30 -35.89 27.14 -28.29
N HIS A 31 -35.56 27.46 -27.04
CA HIS A 31 -34.20 27.81 -26.63
C HIS A 31 -33.33 26.56 -26.41
N ARG A 32 -33.89 25.53 -25.75
CA ARG A 32 -33.14 24.32 -25.37
C ARG A 32 -34.08 23.17 -25.04
N ILE A 33 -33.68 21.94 -25.37
CA ILE A 33 -34.34 20.73 -24.88
C ILE A 33 -33.31 19.90 -24.10
N ASP A 34 -33.61 19.65 -22.83
CA ASP A 34 -32.84 18.78 -21.95
C ASP A 34 -33.54 17.42 -21.87
N LEU A 35 -32.77 16.33 -21.91
CA LEU A 35 -33.27 14.96 -21.82
C LEU A 35 -32.52 14.19 -20.74
N ASP A 36 -33.27 13.62 -19.80
CA ASP A 36 -32.74 12.82 -18.70
C ASP A 36 -33.37 11.43 -18.73
N LEU A 37 -32.55 10.38 -18.76
CA LEU A 37 -33.04 9.01 -18.59
C LEU A 37 -33.40 8.81 -17.11
N VAL A 38 -34.70 8.69 -16.82
CA VAL A 38 -35.21 8.52 -15.44
C VAL A 38 -35.07 7.07 -15.00
N GLU A 39 -35.44 6.15 -15.87
CA GLU A 39 -35.49 4.72 -15.56
C GLU A 39 -35.30 3.92 -16.85
N ALA A 40 -34.53 2.83 -16.77
CA ALA A 40 -34.42 1.83 -17.82
C ALA A 40 -34.36 0.43 -17.21
N HIS A 41 -35.31 -0.40 -17.60
CA HIS A 41 -35.34 -1.83 -17.35
C HIS A 41 -34.91 -2.57 -18.60
N LEU A 42 -34.17 -3.65 -18.39
CA LEU A 42 -33.70 -4.50 -19.46
C LEU A 42 -34.32 -5.88 -19.29
N MET A 43 -34.84 -6.46 -20.37
CA MET A 43 -35.54 -7.73 -20.30
C MET A 43 -35.30 -8.60 -21.54
N ASN A 44 -35.11 -9.89 -21.32
CA ASN A 44 -35.21 -10.89 -22.38
C ASN A 44 -36.70 -11.20 -22.60
N ASP A 45 -37.15 -11.21 -23.85
CA ASP A 45 -38.45 -11.74 -24.26
C ASP A 45 -38.25 -12.67 -25.45
N GLY A 46 -38.28 -13.98 -25.18
CA GLY A 46 -37.92 -15.01 -26.15
C GLY A 46 -36.48 -14.86 -26.68
N PRO A 47 -36.27 -14.85 -28.02
CA PRO A 47 -34.93 -14.72 -28.62
C PRO A 47 -34.39 -13.28 -28.62
N ASN A 48 -35.15 -12.31 -28.12
CA ASN A 48 -34.90 -10.89 -28.27
C ASN A 48 -34.59 -10.24 -26.91
N PHE A 49 -33.73 -9.23 -26.93
CA PHE A 49 -33.39 -8.42 -25.78
C PHE A 49 -33.98 -7.02 -25.94
N PHE A 50 -34.74 -6.57 -24.95
CA PHE A 50 -35.42 -5.28 -24.97
C PHE A 50 -34.94 -4.35 -23.85
N ALA A 51 -34.89 -3.06 -24.15
CA ALA A 51 -34.77 -1.99 -23.16
C ALA A 51 -36.09 -1.23 -23.07
N LYS A 52 -36.68 -1.14 -21.89
CA LYS A 52 -37.91 -0.40 -21.61
C LYS A 52 -37.65 0.65 -20.55
N GLY A 53 -38.11 1.88 -20.73
CA GLY A 53 -37.80 2.91 -19.76
C GLY A 53 -38.61 4.19 -19.93
N ILE A 54 -38.22 5.20 -19.14
CA ILE A 54 -38.82 6.52 -19.11
C ILE A 54 -37.72 7.56 -19.29
N ILE A 55 -37.88 8.42 -20.29
CA ILE A 55 -37.06 9.62 -20.48
C ILE A 55 -37.89 10.82 -20.00
N HIS A 56 -37.32 11.64 -19.13
CA HIS A 56 -37.87 12.94 -18.80
C HIS A 56 -37.29 13.97 -19.78
N ARG A 57 -38.16 14.73 -20.42
CA ARG A 57 -37.79 15.75 -21.37
C ARG A 57 -38.25 17.11 -20.86
N GLN A 58 -37.33 18.06 -20.90
CA GLN A 58 -37.52 19.43 -20.49
C GLN A 58 -37.28 20.36 -21.68
N ILE A 59 -38.33 21.02 -22.16
CA ILE A 59 -38.29 21.97 -23.26
C ILE A 59 -38.33 23.39 -22.70
N ARG A 60 -37.24 24.14 -22.88
CA ARG A 60 -37.15 25.58 -22.57
C ARG A 60 -37.43 26.38 -23.84
N TYR A 61 -38.31 27.35 -23.73
CA TYR A 61 -38.72 28.20 -24.85
C TYR A 61 -38.89 29.65 -24.40
N ILE A 62 -38.79 30.57 -25.35
CA ILE A 62 -38.93 32.01 -25.15
C ILE A 62 -40.35 32.40 -25.60
N GLU A 63 -41.08 33.06 -24.71
CA GLU A 63 -42.38 33.67 -24.99
C GLU A 63 -42.21 34.96 -25.83
N LEU A 64 -43.30 35.45 -26.44
CA LEU A 64 -43.27 36.68 -27.24
C LEU A 64 -42.85 37.92 -26.44
N ASP A 65 -43.00 37.89 -25.12
CA ASP A 65 -42.57 38.95 -24.19
C ASP A 65 -41.08 38.84 -23.78
N GLY A 66 -40.35 37.86 -24.34
CA GLY A 66 -38.94 37.59 -24.03
C GLY A 66 -38.72 36.77 -22.76
N SER A 67 -39.78 36.35 -22.05
CA SER A 67 -39.65 35.53 -20.84
C SER A 67 -39.30 34.08 -21.19
N LEU A 68 -38.34 33.51 -20.45
CA LEU A 68 -37.96 32.10 -20.61
C LEU A 68 -38.91 31.23 -19.80
N ARG A 69 -39.59 30.30 -20.48
CA ARG A 69 -40.52 29.34 -19.89
C ARG A 69 -40.05 27.91 -20.14
N LYS A 70 -40.64 26.98 -19.41
CA LYS A 70 -40.25 25.58 -19.37
C LYS A 70 -41.50 24.70 -19.46
N LEU A 71 -41.43 23.64 -20.27
CA LEU A 71 -42.42 22.59 -20.39
C LEU A 71 -41.73 21.23 -20.17
N ASP A 72 -42.29 20.40 -19.30
CA ASP A 72 -41.78 19.06 -19.00
C ASP A 72 -42.74 17.97 -19.46
N ASP A 73 -42.21 16.87 -19.98
CA ASP A 73 -42.96 15.65 -20.20
C ASP A 73 -42.11 14.38 -19.98
N LYS A 74 -42.78 13.23 -20.00
CA LYS A 74 -42.17 11.90 -19.83
C LYS A 74 -42.49 11.03 -21.02
N ILE A 75 -41.47 10.53 -21.70
CA ILE A 75 -41.57 9.65 -22.85
C ILE A 75 -41.27 8.22 -22.38
N GLN A 76 -42.24 7.33 -22.53
CA GLN A 76 -42.01 5.89 -22.34
C GLN A 76 -41.47 5.28 -23.63
N PHE A 77 -40.48 4.41 -23.52
CA PHE A 77 -39.91 3.70 -24.68
C PHE A 77 -39.81 2.20 -24.43
N VAL A 78 -39.86 1.44 -25.53
CA VAL A 78 -39.48 0.02 -25.60
C VAL A 78 -38.66 -0.16 -26.87
N LEU A 79 -37.42 -0.63 -26.73
CA LEU A 79 -36.45 -0.78 -27.80
C LEU A 79 -35.98 -2.22 -27.93
N LEU A 80 -35.94 -2.74 -29.15
CA LEU A 80 -35.24 -3.98 -29.45
C LEU A 80 -33.74 -3.70 -29.54
N MET A 81 -32.97 -4.31 -28.64
CA MET A 81 -31.53 -4.16 -28.48
C MET A 81 -30.75 -5.37 -29.03
N GLY A 82 -31.38 -6.19 -29.89
CA GLY A 82 -30.75 -7.36 -30.53
C GLY A 82 -31.16 -8.70 -29.90
N LYS A 83 -30.29 -9.72 -30.04
CA LYS A 83 -30.55 -11.09 -29.55
C LYS A 83 -30.48 -11.18 -28.02
N SER A 84 -31.24 -12.11 -27.43
CA SER A 84 -31.27 -12.38 -25.99
C SER A 84 -29.86 -12.54 -25.41
N VAL A 85 -29.60 -11.92 -24.27
CA VAL A 85 -28.34 -12.09 -23.53
C VAL A 85 -28.56 -13.21 -22.51
N THR A 86 -27.91 -14.36 -22.70
CA THR A 86 -27.98 -15.51 -21.79
C THR A 86 -26.71 -15.60 -20.95
N GLY A 87 -26.87 -15.47 -19.63
CA GLY A 87 -25.78 -15.59 -18.64
C GLY A 87 -25.88 -14.52 -17.54
N SER A 88 -25.71 -14.92 -16.29
CA SER A 88 -25.74 -14.05 -15.09
C SER A 88 -24.49 -13.17 -14.92
N LEU A 89 -23.65 -13.08 -15.96
CA LEU A 89 -22.29 -12.54 -15.92
C LEU A 89 -22.11 -11.30 -16.80
N PHE A 90 -23.18 -10.54 -17.07
CA PHE A 90 -23.06 -9.30 -17.84
C PHE A 90 -23.64 -8.12 -17.05
N ARG A 91 -22.85 -7.05 -16.90
CA ARG A 91 -23.32 -5.74 -16.45
C ARG A 91 -23.75 -4.97 -17.69
N LEU A 92 -25.02 -4.60 -17.70
CA LEU A 92 -25.66 -3.91 -18.80
C LEU A 92 -25.75 -2.43 -18.42
N GLN A 93 -25.01 -1.57 -19.11
CA GLN A 93 -25.03 -0.12 -18.88
C GLN A 93 -25.68 0.57 -20.08
N THR A 94 -26.72 1.34 -19.82
CA THR A 94 -27.42 2.11 -20.84
C THR A 94 -26.96 3.56 -20.81
N GLU A 95 -26.53 4.08 -21.96
CA GLU A 95 -26.19 5.48 -22.17
C GLU A 95 -27.09 6.07 -23.25
N LEU A 96 -27.67 7.24 -22.98
CA LEU A 96 -28.42 8.00 -23.98
C LEU A 96 -27.44 8.94 -24.69
N ILE A 97 -27.24 8.77 -26.00
CA ILE A 97 -26.44 9.70 -26.80
C ILE A 97 -27.37 10.65 -27.53
N GLN A 98 -27.14 11.95 -27.35
CA GLN A 98 -27.97 13.01 -27.88
C GLN A 98 -27.49 13.45 -29.27
N ASN A 99 -28.18 13.03 -30.32
CA ASN A 99 -28.02 13.57 -31.68
C ASN A 99 -29.34 14.26 -32.06
N TYR A 100 -29.33 15.58 -32.33
CA TYR A 100 -30.56 16.35 -32.58
C TYR A 100 -30.62 16.90 -34.01
N PHE A 101 -31.81 16.83 -34.62
CA PHE A 101 -32.19 17.60 -35.80
C PHE A 101 -33.56 18.25 -35.57
N ILE A 102 -33.66 19.57 -35.75
CA ILE A 102 -34.93 20.30 -35.77
C ILE A 102 -35.28 20.53 -37.23
N PHE A 103 -36.37 19.92 -37.71
CA PHE A 103 -36.95 20.30 -38.99
C PHE A 103 -38.04 21.37 -38.76
N GLN A 104 -37.84 22.55 -39.33
CA GLN A 104 -38.90 23.52 -39.57
C GLN A 104 -39.12 23.62 -41.09
N SER A 105 -40.34 23.36 -41.57
CA SER A 105 -40.88 24.08 -42.74
C SER A 105 -42.41 23.96 -42.83
N ALA A 106 -43.01 24.98 -43.47
CA ALA A 106 -44.41 25.39 -43.56
C ALA A 106 -45.26 24.58 -44.60
N PRO A 107 -46.54 24.89 -44.97
CA PRO A 107 -47.46 25.98 -44.57
C PRO A 107 -48.92 25.51 -44.37
N ASP A 108 -49.19 24.48 -43.59
CA ASP A 108 -50.58 24.08 -43.24
C ASP A 108 -50.66 23.80 -41.72
N ASP A 109 -50.70 24.87 -40.92
CA ASP A 109 -51.14 24.95 -39.51
C ASP A 109 -50.79 23.82 -38.51
N ALA A 110 -49.67 23.11 -38.70
CA ALA A 110 -49.10 22.27 -37.65
C ALA A 110 -47.57 22.25 -37.74
N HIS A 111 -46.89 23.07 -36.93
CA HIS A 111 -45.49 22.84 -36.62
C HIS A 111 -45.36 21.51 -35.86
N ALA A 112 -44.92 20.46 -36.55
CA ALA A 112 -44.54 19.19 -35.94
C ALA A 112 -43.03 19.20 -35.67
N ALA A 113 -42.64 19.03 -34.41
CA ALA A 113 -41.25 18.74 -34.07
C ALA A 113 -41.03 17.22 -34.14
N ILE A 114 -40.18 16.77 -35.06
CA ILE A 114 -39.74 15.37 -35.11
C ILE A 114 -38.47 15.28 -34.27
N LEU A 115 -38.47 14.40 -33.27
CA LEU A 115 -37.31 14.17 -32.41
C LEU A 115 -36.79 12.75 -32.65
N GLU A 116 -35.60 12.65 -33.24
CA GLU A 116 -34.87 11.39 -33.41
C GLU A 116 -33.89 11.23 -32.23
N GLN A 117 -33.88 10.07 -31.58
CA GLN A 117 -33.07 9.78 -30.39
C GLN A 117 -32.30 8.46 -30.58
N GLU A 118 -31.04 8.41 -30.15
CA GLU A 118 -30.24 7.17 -30.16
C GLU A 118 -29.93 6.73 -28.72
N MET A 119 -30.20 5.47 -28.40
CA MET A 119 -29.85 4.86 -27.12
C MET A 119 -28.78 3.78 -27.35
N ILE A 120 -27.71 3.85 -26.58
CA ILE A 120 -26.61 2.90 -26.65
C ILE A 120 -26.64 2.03 -25.39
N LEU A 121 -26.57 0.72 -25.60
CA LEU A 121 -26.37 -0.25 -24.55
C LEU A 121 -24.95 -0.79 -24.65
N ASN A 122 -24.17 -0.56 -23.61
CA ASN A 122 -22.87 -1.17 -23.39
C ASN A 122 -23.08 -2.47 -22.58
N ILE A 123 -22.74 -3.61 -23.17
CA ILE A 123 -22.78 -4.92 -22.53
C ILE A 123 -21.36 -5.26 -22.10
N ASN A 124 -21.10 -5.18 -20.80
CA ASN A 124 -19.81 -5.49 -20.20
C ASN A 124 -19.89 -6.85 -19.52
N GLN A 125 -18.91 -7.74 -19.72
CA GLN A 125 -18.78 -8.91 -18.83
C GLN A 125 -18.53 -8.45 -17.40
N ASN A 126 -19.18 -9.10 -16.43
CA ASN A 126 -19.04 -8.82 -15.01
C ASN A 126 -17.59 -9.08 -14.59
N GLU A 127 -16.87 -8.03 -14.21
CA GLU A 127 -15.71 -8.12 -13.32
C GLU A 127 -16.15 -8.35 -11.86
N ASN A 128 -17.25 -9.08 -11.62
CA ASN A 128 -17.60 -9.55 -10.27
C ASN A 128 -16.72 -10.76 -9.88
N LEU A 129 -15.41 -10.53 -9.92
CA LEU A 129 -14.42 -11.19 -9.07
C LEU A 129 -14.32 -10.47 -7.70
N ASP A 130 -15.07 -9.40 -7.46
CA ASP A 130 -15.12 -8.67 -6.18
C ASP A 130 -15.91 -9.38 -5.05
N LYS A 131 -15.96 -10.72 -5.07
CA LYS A 131 -16.17 -11.53 -3.86
C LYS A 131 -14.95 -12.36 -3.48
N PHE A 132 -13.79 -12.06 -4.06
CA PHE A 132 -12.52 -12.44 -3.47
C PHE A 132 -12.04 -11.29 -2.59
N PRO A 133 -11.53 -11.58 -1.37
CA PRO A 133 -10.92 -10.55 -0.56
C PRO A 133 -9.81 -9.87 -1.38
N LYS A 134 -9.82 -8.53 -1.44
CA LYS A 134 -8.80 -7.75 -2.15
C LYS A 134 -7.42 -8.28 -1.75
N SER A 135 -6.57 -8.56 -2.73
CA SER A 135 -5.24 -9.09 -2.46
C SER A 135 -4.17 -8.25 -3.13
N ASN A 136 -3.04 -8.11 -2.45
CA ASN A 136 -1.84 -7.49 -3.00
C ASN A 136 -0.85 -8.61 -3.30
N GLN A 137 -0.26 -8.57 -4.49
CA GLN A 137 0.88 -9.42 -4.81
C GLN A 137 2.15 -8.78 -4.27
N LEU A 138 2.74 -9.44 -3.28
CA LEU A 138 3.92 -8.99 -2.55
C LEU A 138 5.09 -9.91 -2.84
N ARG A 139 6.28 -9.36 -3.02
CA ARG A 139 7.52 -10.14 -3.04
C ARG A 139 8.23 -9.95 -1.71
N ILE A 140 8.27 -11.02 -0.90
CA ILE A 140 8.77 -10.99 0.49
C ILE A 140 9.55 -12.24 0.83
N ASN A 141 10.36 -12.16 1.89
CA ASN A 141 11.12 -13.31 2.38
C ASN A 141 10.21 -14.25 3.17
N SER A 142 9.87 -15.38 2.56
CA SER A 142 9.09 -16.45 3.19
C SER A 142 10.01 -17.41 3.92
N ILE A 143 9.59 -17.90 5.08
CA ILE A 143 10.29 -18.96 5.79
C ILE A 143 9.99 -20.28 5.08
N ILE A 144 11.02 -20.92 4.54
CA ILE A 144 10.89 -22.23 3.87
C ILE A 144 11.14 -23.36 4.86
N GLN A 145 12.10 -23.17 5.77
CA GLN A 145 12.43 -24.13 6.82
C GLN A 145 12.81 -23.40 8.11
N GLN A 146 12.55 -24.04 9.25
CA GLN A 146 12.97 -23.52 10.56
C GLN A 146 13.28 -24.68 11.50
N GLY A 147 14.08 -24.40 12.52
CA GLY A 147 14.38 -25.37 13.57
C GLY A 147 14.85 -24.69 14.85
N GLN A 148 14.77 -25.44 15.94
CA GLN A 148 15.23 -25.03 17.25
C GLN A 148 16.00 -26.18 17.88
N GLU A 149 17.16 -25.88 18.43
CA GLU A 149 18.08 -26.87 19.01
C GLU A 149 18.84 -26.25 20.17
N SER A 150 19.43 -27.09 21.01
CA SER A 150 20.25 -26.67 22.14
C SER A 150 21.61 -27.35 22.08
N ILE A 151 22.67 -26.60 22.36
CA ILE A 151 24.04 -27.14 22.41
C ILE A 151 24.74 -26.68 23.69
N PHE A 152 25.65 -27.52 24.19
CA PHE A 152 26.47 -27.20 25.34
C PHE A 152 27.87 -26.79 24.89
N VAL A 153 28.36 -25.69 25.44
CA VAL A 153 29.70 -25.15 25.17
C VAL A 153 30.44 -24.92 26.47
N GLN A 154 31.70 -25.34 26.52
CA GLN A 154 32.58 -25.08 27.64
C GLN A 154 33.52 -23.93 27.32
N ILE A 155 33.48 -22.87 28.12
CA ILE A 155 34.31 -21.69 27.95
C ILE A 155 35.31 -21.61 29.11
N PRO A 156 36.62 -21.38 28.83
CA PRO A 156 37.59 -21.15 29.88
C PRO A 156 37.25 -19.85 30.62
N PHE A 157 37.26 -19.91 31.94
CA PHE A 157 37.03 -18.74 32.78
C PHE A 157 38.05 -18.68 33.90
N LYS A 158 38.49 -17.47 34.21
CA LYS A 158 39.45 -17.19 35.27
C LYS A 158 38.79 -16.27 36.29
N PRO A 159 38.45 -16.76 37.49
CA PRO A 159 37.84 -15.94 38.53
C PRO A 159 38.77 -14.77 38.94
N VAL A 160 38.19 -13.67 39.42
CA VAL A 160 38.97 -12.49 39.87
C VAL A 160 39.91 -12.85 41.02
N THR A 161 39.46 -13.75 41.90
CA THR A 161 40.27 -14.25 43.02
C THR A 161 40.34 -15.78 43.04
N PRO A 162 41.42 -16.41 43.54
CA PRO A 162 41.56 -17.87 43.56
C PRO A 162 40.51 -18.64 44.37
N TRP A 163 39.63 -17.91 45.09
CA TRP A 163 38.63 -18.47 46.00
C TRP A 163 37.23 -17.94 45.72
N SER A 164 37.01 -17.26 44.58
CA SER A 164 35.69 -16.85 44.15
C SER A 164 35.01 -17.92 43.30
N TRP A 165 33.73 -18.15 43.59
CA TRP A 165 32.92 -19.17 42.94
C TRP A 165 31.87 -18.49 42.06
N PRO A 166 31.77 -18.85 40.76
CA PRO A 166 30.65 -18.42 39.93
C PRO A 166 29.32 -18.83 40.58
N THR A 167 28.38 -17.90 40.58
CA THR A 167 27.02 -18.08 41.09
C THR A 167 25.96 -17.91 40.02
N GLY A 168 26.33 -17.38 38.86
CA GLY A 168 25.46 -17.25 37.71
C GLY A 168 26.07 -16.40 36.61
N PHE A 169 25.66 -16.68 35.37
CA PHE A 169 26.04 -15.94 34.18
C PHE A 169 24.80 -15.30 33.56
N ILE A 170 24.90 -14.01 33.24
CA ILE A 170 23.91 -13.30 32.44
C ILE A 170 24.61 -12.80 31.19
N GLY A 171 24.13 -13.23 30.03
CA GLY A 171 24.78 -12.88 28.79
C GLY A 171 23.90 -13.03 27.56
N THR A 172 24.55 -12.77 26.43
CA THR A 172 24.00 -12.81 25.09
C THR A 172 24.93 -13.61 24.20
N ILE A 173 24.36 -14.19 23.15
CA ILE A 173 25.10 -14.86 22.09
C ILE A 173 24.89 -14.08 20.80
N ASN A 174 25.98 -13.87 20.07
CA ASN A 174 25.96 -13.25 18.76
C ASN A 174 26.60 -14.20 17.73
N PHE A 175 25.88 -14.51 16.65
CA PHE A 175 26.38 -15.36 15.58
C PHE A 175 27.20 -14.50 14.61
N LEU A 176 28.52 -14.67 14.60
CA LEU A 176 29.43 -13.84 13.81
C LEU A 176 29.59 -14.35 12.38
N ASP A 177 29.67 -15.67 12.21
CA ASP A 177 29.87 -16.31 10.91
C ASP A 177 29.11 -17.64 10.85
N CYS A 178 28.21 -17.75 9.88
CA CYS A 178 27.40 -18.94 9.59
C CYS A 178 27.61 -19.45 8.15
N THR A 179 28.65 -18.98 7.46
CA THR A 179 28.90 -19.35 6.05
C THR A 179 29.41 -20.78 5.89
N HIS A 180 30.05 -21.34 6.91
CA HIS A 180 30.71 -22.65 6.88
C HIS A 180 29.99 -23.71 7.75
N LEU A 181 28.67 -23.83 7.57
CA LEU A 181 27.91 -24.88 8.26
C LEU A 181 28.45 -26.29 7.99
N PRO A 182 28.43 -27.19 9.01
CA PRO A 182 27.73 -27.07 10.28
C PRO A 182 28.50 -26.32 11.39
N VAL A 183 29.69 -25.75 11.12
CA VAL A 183 30.46 -25.03 12.15
C VAL A 183 30.20 -23.51 12.03
N ALA A 184 29.64 -22.91 13.06
CA ALA A 184 29.44 -21.47 13.15
C ALA A 184 30.36 -20.84 14.20
N VAL A 185 30.79 -19.60 13.96
CA VAL A 185 31.54 -18.82 14.95
C VAL A 185 30.57 -17.96 15.72
N VAL A 186 30.52 -18.15 17.04
CA VAL A 186 29.67 -17.37 17.94
C VAL A 186 30.51 -16.57 18.91
N GLU A 187 30.04 -15.38 19.26
CA GLU A 187 30.61 -14.54 20.31
C GLU A 187 29.64 -14.52 21.49
N ILE A 188 30.13 -14.97 22.64
CA ILE A 188 29.37 -15.01 23.89
C ILE A 188 29.87 -13.86 24.76
N LYS A 189 28.95 -12.98 25.13
CA LYS A 189 29.22 -11.79 25.96
C LYS A 189 28.31 -11.76 27.15
N GLY A 190 28.84 -11.50 28.33
CA GLY A 190 28.02 -11.35 29.51
C GLY A 190 28.82 -11.06 30.75
N SER A 191 28.15 -11.10 31.88
CA SER A 191 28.76 -11.02 33.18
C SER A 191 28.58 -12.30 33.97
N VAL A 192 29.67 -12.72 34.61
CA VAL A 192 29.70 -13.80 35.58
C VAL A 192 29.65 -13.17 36.96
N HIS A 193 28.64 -13.51 37.74
CA HIS A 193 28.53 -13.14 39.14
C HIS A 193 29.33 -14.12 39.97
N GLU A 194 30.30 -13.62 40.72
CA GLU A 194 31.19 -14.39 41.56
C GLU A 194 30.93 -14.09 43.03
N LYS A 195 31.00 -15.12 43.88
CA LYS A 195 30.96 -14.94 45.34
C LYS A 195 32.34 -15.23 45.92
N THR A 196 32.93 -14.25 46.60
CA THR A 196 34.23 -14.40 47.26
C THR A 196 34.11 -15.24 48.54
N SER A 197 35.25 -15.63 49.12
CA SER A 197 35.32 -16.29 50.44
C SER A 197 34.70 -15.45 51.58
N GLU A 198 34.57 -14.14 51.39
CA GLU A 198 33.95 -13.19 52.32
C GLU A 198 32.46 -12.95 52.02
N ASN A 199 31.85 -13.76 51.15
CA ASN A 199 30.45 -13.63 50.73
C ASN A 199 30.13 -12.35 49.93
N ILE A 200 31.13 -11.66 49.39
CA ILE A 200 30.94 -10.45 48.57
C ILE A 200 30.65 -10.88 47.13
N LEU A 201 29.58 -10.32 46.55
CA LEU A 201 29.26 -10.48 45.13
C LEU A 201 30.15 -9.55 44.29
N GLN A 202 30.85 -10.13 43.32
CA GLN A 202 31.64 -9.43 42.32
C GLN A 202 31.15 -9.80 40.92
N GLU A 203 31.38 -8.91 39.96
CA GLU A 203 30.96 -9.09 38.57
C GLU A 203 32.18 -9.10 37.66
N SER A 204 32.32 -10.15 36.85
CA SER A 204 33.40 -10.34 35.88
C SER A 204 32.84 -10.37 34.47
N LEU A 205 33.39 -9.56 33.56
CA LEU A 205 32.98 -9.56 32.17
C LEU A 205 33.61 -10.73 31.40
N LEU A 206 32.77 -11.53 30.76
CA LEU A 206 33.15 -12.58 29.83
C LEU A 206 32.86 -12.14 28.40
N LYS A 207 33.85 -12.27 27.52
CA LYS A 207 33.70 -12.04 26.07
C LYS A 207 34.59 -13.01 25.32
N GLU A 208 33.99 -14.08 24.80
CA GLU A 208 34.71 -15.17 24.16
C GLU A 208 34.13 -15.52 22.80
N LYS A 209 34.98 -15.93 21.87
CA LYS A 209 34.58 -16.41 20.54
C LYS A 209 34.80 -17.92 20.48
N VAL A 210 33.76 -18.66 20.13
CA VAL A 210 33.79 -20.13 20.13
C VAL A 210 33.20 -20.65 18.83
N GLY A 211 33.80 -21.73 18.30
CA GLY A 211 33.21 -22.50 17.20
C GLY A 211 32.18 -23.48 17.75
N VAL A 212 30.97 -23.46 17.19
CA VAL A 212 29.86 -24.31 17.63
C VAL A 212 29.27 -25.09 16.47
N LEU A 213 28.84 -26.32 16.75
CA LEU A 213 28.16 -27.17 15.77
C LEU A 213 26.67 -26.81 15.74
N ILE A 214 26.24 -26.19 14.65
CA ILE A 214 24.85 -25.83 14.39
C ILE A 214 24.25 -26.83 13.40
N LYS A 215 23.09 -27.37 13.76
CA LYS A 215 22.28 -28.20 12.87
C LYS A 215 21.31 -27.32 12.10
N ALA A 216 21.79 -26.75 10.99
CA ALA A 216 20.98 -25.99 10.05
C ALA A 216 21.32 -26.40 8.60
N PRO A 217 20.38 -26.30 7.67
CA PRO A 217 20.65 -26.53 6.25
C PRO A 217 21.57 -25.44 5.68
N SER A 218 22.43 -25.81 4.75
CA SER A 218 23.23 -24.84 3.99
C SER A 218 22.33 -24.06 3.02
N PRO A 219 22.35 -22.72 3.05
CA PRO A 219 21.54 -21.91 2.14
C PRO A 219 21.95 -22.12 0.68
N LYS A 220 20.97 -22.24 -0.21
CA LYS A 220 21.13 -22.26 -1.67
C LYS A 220 21.01 -20.86 -2.27
N ASP A 221 21.10 -20.77 -3.59
CA ASP A 221 21.08 -19.51 -4.33
C ASP A 221 19.82 -18.68 -4.01
N LYS A 222 20.02 -17.45 -3.51
CA LYS A 222 18.99 -16.50 -3.00
C LYS A 222 18.32 -16.87 -1.67
N GLU A 223 18.75 -17.94 -1.00
CA GLU A 223 18.30 -18.26 0.36
C GLU A 223 19.15 -17.52 1.40
N GLU A 224 18.54 -17.11 2.50
CA GLU A 224 19.20 -16.47 3.63
C GLU A 224 18.89 -17.24 4.91
N LEU A 225 19.94 -17.74 5.58
CA LEU A 225 19.83 -18.38 6.87
C LEU A 225 20.01 -17.35 7.99
N LYS A 226 19.01 -17.24 8.86
CA LYS A 226 19.03 -16.40 10.05
C LYS A 226 19.07 -17.27 11.29
N ILE A 227 19.97 -16.94 12.22
CA ILE A 227 20.14 -17.68 13.47
C ILE A 227 20.11 -16.68 14.62
N SER A 228 19.34 -17.02 15.65
CA SER A 228 19.28 -16.28 16.90
C SER A 228 19.27 -17.25 18.08
N GLY A 229 19.62 -16.79 19.27
CA GLY A 229 19.66 -17.67 20.41
C GLY A 229 19.82 -16.96 21.74
N THR A 230 19.71 -17.73 22.81
CA THR A 230 19.92 -17.32 24.18
C THR A 230 20.95 -18.23 24.84
N VAL A 231 21.59 -17.73 25.89
CA VAL A 231 22.61 -18.46 26.63
C VAL A 231 22.22 -18.53 28.10
N LYS A 232 22.37 -19.71 28.70
CA LYS A 232 22.14 -19.96 30.12
C LYS A 232 23.32 -20.73 30.70
N GLU A 233 23.73 -20.40 31.92
CA GLU A 233 24.69 -21.22 32.65
C GLU A 233 24.05 -22.50 33.16
N ILE A 234 24.81 -23.59 33.07
CA ILE A 234 24.40 -24.91 33.51
C ILE A 234 25.30 -25.41 34.64
N ASP A 235 26.62 -25.29 34.47
CA ASP A 235 27.57 -25.87 35.41
C ASP A 235 28.91 -25.12 35.39
N TRP A 236 29.63 -25.20 36.51
CA TRP A 236 30.99 -24.68 36.67
C TRP A 236 31.91 -25.79 37.17
N GLN A 237 33.01 -26.00 36.46
CA GLN A 237 34.04 -26.98 36.82
C GLN A 237 35.36 -26.27 37.06
N ALA A 238 35.78 -26.21 38.32
CA ALA A 238 37.11 -25.72 38.70
C ALA A 238 38.20 -26.68 38.22
N ASP A 239 39.35 -26.13 37.83
CA ASP A 239 40.55 -26.92 37.57
C ASP A 239 41.15 -27.48 38.87
N SER A 240 42.11 -28.41 38.74
CA SER A 240 42.79 -29.04 39.87
C SER A 240 43.59 -28.06 40.75
N THR A 241 43.78 -26.82 40.31
CA THR A 241 44.52 -25.77 41.03
C THR A 241 43.60 -24.74 41.71
N GLY A 242 42.29 -24.76 41.40
CA GLY A 242 41.30 -23.77 41.83
C GLY A 242 41.49 -22.37 41.22
N ARG A 243 42.47 -22.18 40.32
CA ARG A 243 42.85 -20.85 39.78
C ARG A 243 42.18 -20.52 38.46
N SER A 244 41.67 -21.51 37.77
CA SER A 244 40.84 -21.35 36.58
C SER A 244 39.84 -22.50 36.49
N GLY A 245 38.98 -22.47 35.50
CA GLY A 245 38.05 -23.56 35.26
C GLY A 245 37.28 -23.36 33.98
N LYS A 246 36.21 -24.12 33.83
CA LYS A 246 35.34 -24.07 32.66
C LYS A 246 33.90 -23.81 33.10
N ILE A 247 33.29 -22.80 32.50
CA ILE A 247 31.85 -22.59 32.60
C ILE A 247 31.20 -23.36 31.45
N THR A 248 30.26 -24.24 31.79
CA THR A 248 29.41 -24.93 30.82
C THR A 248 28.15 -24.09 30.61
N LEU A 249 27.98 -23.63 29.37
CA LEU A 249 26.84 -22.84 28.94
C LEU A 249 25.95 -23.66 28.00
N GLN A 250 24.64 -23.61 28.21
CA GLN A 250 23.66 -24.07 27.25
C GLN A 250 23.29 -22.92 26.32
N LEU A 251 23.50 -23.13 25.03
CA LEU A 251 23.08 -22.23 23.97
C LEU A 251 21.81 -22.80 23.35
N ASP A 252 20.69 -22.17 23.65
CA ASP A 252 19.42 -22.45 22.98
C ASP A 252 19.35 -21.57 21.74
N TYR A 253 19.31 -22.15 20.55
CA TYR A 253 19.25 -21.40 19.30
C TYR A 253 18.07 -21.83 18.43
N GLN A 254 17.57 -20.86 17.66
CA GLN A 254 16.57 -21.04 16.62
C GLN A 254 17.12 -20.51 15.30
N TRP A 255 16.75 -21.17 14.21
CA TRP A 255 17.15 -20.77 12.88
C TRP A 255 15.96 -20.77 11.93
N HIS A 256 16.00 -19.84 10.97
CA HIS A 256 15.02 -19.70 9.90
C HIS A 256 15.76 -19.59 8.57
N LEU A 257 15.43 -20.48 7.63
CA LEU A 257 15.86 -20.39 6.24
C LEU A 257 14.78 -19.66 5.45
N THR A 258 15.14 -18.52 4.89
CA THR A 258 14.22 -17.65 4.17
C THR A 258 14.59 -17.55 2.69
N ALA A 259 13.61 -17.38 1.81
CA ALA A 259 13.87 -16.97 0.44
C ALA A 259 12.80 -15.99 -0.09
N PRO A 260 13.16 -15.14 -1.07
CA PRO A 260 12.19 -14.28 -1.73
C PRO A 260 11.11 -15.10 -2.45
N LYS A 261 9.86 -14.93 -2.04
CA LYS A 261 8.68 -15.58 -2.62
C LYS A 261 7.63 -14.54 -2.97
N GLU A 262 6.93 -14.76 -4.07
CA GLU A 262 5.74 -13.98 -4.41
C GLU A 262 4.52 -14.56 -3.71
N LEU A 263 3.84 -13.73 -2.92
CA LEU A 263 2.67 -14.10 -2.14
C LEU A 263 1.51 -13.16 -2.47
N SER A 264 0.33 -13.74 -2.72
CA SER A 264 -0.92 -12.99 -2.85
C SER A 264 -1.55 -12.84 -1.47
N CYS A 265 -1.23 -11.76 -0.77
CA CYS A 265 -1.65 -11.52 0.61
C CYS A 265 -2.98 -10.78 0.64
N LEU A 266 -3.84 -11.13 1.61
CA LEU A 266 -5.10 -10.41 1.80
C LEU A 266 -4.87 -8.99 2.31
N VAL A 267 -5.59 -8.06 1.72
CA VAL A 267 -5.67 -6.65 2.12
C VAL A 267 -6.92 -6.48 2.99
N PRO A 268 -6.85 -5.71 4.09
CA PRO A 268 -8.04 -5.36 4.85
C PRO A 268 -9.07 -4.68 3.93
N GLY A 269 -10.25 -5.29 3.80
CA GLY A 269 -11.38 -4.75 3.06
C GLY A 269 -12.21 -3.80 3.94
N SER A 270 -12.82 -2.78 3.34
CA SER A 270 -13.67 -1.81 4.05
C SER A 270 -15.05 -2.36 4.45
N GLU A 271 -15.49 -3.50 3.90
CA GLU A 271 -16.91 -3.93 3.99
C GLU A 271 -17.16 -5.43 4.19
N SER A 272 -16.18 -6.27 4.54
CA SER A 272 -16.46 -7.71 4.76
C SER A 272 -15.64 -8.37 5.87
N GLU A 273 -16.31 -8.54 7.02
CA GLU A 273 -16.37 -9.74 7.86
C GLU A 273 -15.06 -10.33 8.42
N GLY A 274 -14.66 -9.84 9.61
CA GLY A 274 -13.78 -10.52 10.58
C GLY A 274 -12.81 -9.56 11.28
N ASP A 275 -12.67 -9.63 12.61
CA ASP A 275 -11.60 -8.98 13.37
C ASP A 275 -10.25 -9.63 13.03
N PHE A 276 -9.71 -9.28 11.87
CA PHE A 276 -8.39 -9.71 11.46
C PHE A 276 -7.34 -8.75 12.00
N SER A 277 -6.41 -9.25 12.81
CA SER A 277 -5.23 -8.49 13.21
C SER A 277 -4.43 -8.15 11.95
N VAL A 278 -4.03 -6.89 11.79
CA VAL A 278 -3.25 -6.40 10.64
C VAL A 278 -1.87 -5.95 11.07
N GLU A 279 -0.89 -6.10 10.18
CA GLU A 279 0.46 -5.57 10.35
C GLU A 279 0.83 -4.70 9.17
N GLN A 280 1.56 -3.62 9.44
CA GLN A 280 2.18 -2.80 8.41
C GLN A 280 3.61 -3.27 8.20
N ILE A 281 3.91 -3.79 7.01
CA ILE A 281 5.24 -4.32 6.69
C ILE A 281 5.88 -3.58 5.52
N GLU A 282 7.19 -3.39 5.58
CA GLU A 282 7.97 -2.98 4.43
C GLU A 282 8.11 -4.15 3.46
N THR A 283 7.70 -3.95 2.21
CA THR A 283 7.64 -4.99 1.18
C THR A 283 7.86 -4.42 -0.22
N LEU A 284 8.10 -5.32 -1.19
CA LEU A 284 8.05 -5.04 -2.61
C LEU A 284 6.63 -5.35 -3.13
N LEU A 285 5.81 -4.33 -3.31
CA LEU A 285 4.46 -4.44 -3.86
C LEU A 285 4.55 -4.49 -5.39
N LEU A 286 3.87 -5.46 -6.01
CA LEU A 286 3.68 -5.48 -7.46
C LEU A 286 2.82 -4.28 -7.88
N VAL A 287 3.38 -3.40 -8.70
CA VAL A 287 2.68 -2.21 -9.20
C VAL A 287 2.19 -2.43 -10.62
N GLU A 288 2.95 -3.17 -11.42
CA GLU A 288 2.61 -3.43 -12.81
C GLU A 288 3.18 -4.79 -13.22
N SER A 289 2.37 -5.56 -13.93
CA SER A 289 2.79 -6.80 -14.59
C SER A 289 2.38 -6.69 -16.04
N ARG A 290 3.33 -6.89 -16.95
CA ARG A 290 3.05 -6.92 -18.38
C ARG A 290 3.48 -8.23 -18.97
N PHE A 291 2.98 -8.46 -20.17
CA PHE A 291 3.27 -9.62 -20.95
C PHE A 291 3.53 -9.19 -22.38
N PHE A 292 4.66 -9.62 -22.92
CA PHE A 292 5.10 -9.31 -24.26
C PHE A 292 5.36 -10.58 -25.03
N HIS A 293 4.90 -10.59 -26.27
CA HIS A 293 5.25 -11.57 -27.27
C HIS A 293 6.04 -10.89 -28.37
N PHE A 294 7.15 -11.50 -28.74
CA PHE A 294 7.94 -11.03 -29.88
C PHE A 294 8.65 -12.19 -30.56
N PHE A 295 8.89 -12.03 -31.85
CA PHE A 295 9.63 -12.99 -32.65
C PHE A 295 10.99 -12.42 -32.97
N ASN A 296 12.00 -13.29 -32.93
CA ASN A 296 13.32 -12.93 -33.42
C ASN A 296 13.84 -14.00 -34.39
N THR A 297 14.62 -13.55 -35.38
CA THR A 297 15.27 -14.45 -36.35
C THR A 297 16.74 -14.51 -36.02
N VAL A 298 17.18 -15.69 -35.57
CA VAL A 298 18.59 -15.97 -35.33
C VAL A 298 19.20 -16.57 -36.58
N GLN A 299 20.37 -16.08 -36.97
CA GLN A 299 21.12 -16.60 -38.12
C GLN A 299 22.42 -17.20 -37.63
N ILE A 300 22.68 -18.45 -38.02
CA ILE A 300 23.87 -19.20 -37.66
C ILE A 300 24.55 -19.64 -38.94
N GLU A 301 25.80 -19.22 -39.12
CA GLU A 301 26.63 -19.67 -40.23
C GLU A 301 27.32 -20.98 -39.83
N VAL A 302 27.09 -22.02 -40.62
CA VAL A 302 27.68 -23.36 -40.47
C VAL A 302 28.46 -23.66 -41.75
N PRO A 303 29.76 -23.33 -41.82
CA PRO A 303 30.53 -23.35 -43.06
C PRO A 303 30.58 -24.71 -43.77
N GLN A 304 30.45 -25.80 -43.02
CA GLN A 304 30.55 -27.18 -43.51
C GLN A 304 29.18 -27.83 -43.77
N LEU A 305 28.08 -27.08 -43.61
CA LEU A 305 26.71 -27.61 -43.71
C LEU A 305 26.38 -28.10 -45.13
N LYS A 306 26.07 -29.39 -45.26
CA LYS A 306 25.48 -29.99 -46.46
C LYS A 306 24.00 -30.29 -46.27
N SER A 307 23.63 -30.88 -45.13
CA SER A 307 22.22 -31.08 -44.73
C SER A 307 22.08 -31.00 -43.23
N LEU A 308 20.95 -30.47 -42.77
CA LEU A 308 20.64 -30.32 -41.35
C LEU A 308 19.82 -31.50 -40.85
N ASN A 309 20.20 -32.10 -39.71
CA ASN A 309 19.45 -33.17 -39.07
C ASN A 309 18.58 -32.62 -37.94
N GLU A 310 19.19 -31.90 -37.00
CA GLU A 310 18.51 -31.43 -35.78
C GLU A 310 19.07 -30.08 -35.31
N ILE A 311 18.18 -29.29 -34.70
CA ILE A 311 18.53 -28.07 -33.96
C ILE A 311 17.82 -28.13 -32.62
N GLN A 312 18.56 -27.93 -31.54
CA GLN A 312 18.03 -27.84 -30.19
C GLN A 312 18.56 -26.60 -29.48
N LEU A 313 17.70 -25.92 -28.72
CA LEU A 313 18.15 -24.93 -27.75
C LEU A 313 18.64 -25.64 -26.49
N MET A 314 19.94 -25.57 -26.22
CA MET A 314 20.56 -26.24 -25.07
C MET A 314 20.49 -25.40 -23.81
N GLN A 315 20.71 -24.08 -23.96
CA GLN A 315 20.72 -23.16 -22.83
C GLN A 315 20.17 -21.80 -23.24
N LEU A 316 19.35 -21.22 -22.36
CA LEU A 316 18.89 -19.84 -22.42
C LEU A 316 19.29 -19.15 -21.11
N THR A 317 20.03 -18.07 -21.21
CA THR A 317 20.27 -17.15 -20.09
C THR A 317 19.84 -15.76 -20.49
N TYR A 318 19.27 -14.99 -19.58
CA TYR A 318 18.83 -13.63 -19.90
C TYR A 318 19.00 -12.69 -18.71
N LYS A 319 19.03 -11.40 -19.03
CA LYS A 319 19.05 -10.30 -18.08
C LYS A 319 18.16 -9.18 -18.58
N SER A 320 17.40 -8.59 -17.67
CA SER A 320 16.62 -7.38 -17.96
C SER A 320 17.19 -6.19 -17.22
N SER A 321 17.18 -5.02 -17.85
CA SER A 321 17.69 -3.79 -17.27
C SER A 321 16.84 -2.58 -17.65
N TRP A 322 16.78 -1.60 -16.75
CA TRP A 322 16.10 -0.34 -17.01
C TRP A 322 16.95 0.57 -17.88
N THR A 323 16.32 1.18 -18.88
CA THR A 323 16.89 2.24 -19.73
C THR A 323 16.01 3.48 -19.66
N GLN A 324 16.50 4.62 -20.16
CA GLN A 324 15.68 5.84 -20.28
C GLN A 324 14.46 5.67 -21.19
N LYS A 325 14.50 4.68 -22.10
CA LYS A 325 13.46 4.45 -23.12
C LYS A 325 12.52 3.29 -22.77
N GLY A 326 12.77 2.54 -21.70
CA GLY A 326 12.00 1.34 -21.34
C GLY A 326 12.86 0.22 -20.74
N ILE A 327 12.40 -1.03 -20.87
CA ILE A 327 13.12 -2.21 -20.38
C ILE A 327 13.91 -2.86 -21.53
N LEU A 328 15.22 -3.01 -21.36
CA LEU A 328 16.07 -3.77 -22.28
C LEU A 328 16.22 -5.22 -21.77
N LEU A 329 15.83 -6.17 -22.60
CA LEU A 329 16.08 -7.60 -22.42
C LEU A 329 17.29 -8.01 -23.26
N HIS A 330 18.30 -8.56 -22.60
CA HIS A 330 19.44 -9.22 -23.24
C HIS A 330 19.33 -10.73 -22.99
N ALA A 331 19.28 -11.53 -24.05
CA ALA A 331 19.17 -12.99 -23.97
C ALA A 331 20.31 -13.66 -24.75
N ASP A 332 21.04 -14.54 -24.08
CA ASP A 332 22.08 -15.39 -24.66
C ASP A 332 21.52 -16.80 -24.86
N LEU A 333 21.62 -17.30 -26.10
CA LEU A 333 21.13 -18.59 -26.52
C LEU A 333 22.29 -19.47 -26.97
N THR A 334 22.35 -20.69 -26.44
CA THR A 334 23.29 -21.73 -26.88
C THR A 334 22.52 -22.82 -27.63
N TRP A 335 22.83 -23.00 -28.90
CA TRP A 335 22.21 -23.95 -29.81
C TRP A 335 23.11 -25.17 -30.01
N GLY A 336 22.56 -26.37 -29.86
CA GLY A 336 23.17 -27.60 -30.33
C GLY A 336 22.65 -27.91 -31.73
N ILE A 337 23.54 -28.03 -32.70
CA ILE A 337 23.19 -28.28 -34.11
C ILE A 337 23.85 -29.58 -34.56
N THR A 338 23.04 -30.52 -35.03
CA THR A 338 23.49 -31.78 -35.62
C THR A 338 23.29 -31.71 -37.13
N PHE A 339 24.36 -31.90 -37.90
CA PHE A 339 24.33 -31.77 -39.35
C PHE A 339 25.28 -32.73 -40.05
N VAL A 340 25.05 -32.96 -41.34
CA VAL A 340 25.96 -33.73 -42.21
C VAL A 340 26.87 -32.76 -42.95
N ASN A 341 28.18 -33.01 -42.88
CA ASN A 341 29.19 -32.20 -43.55
C ASN A 341 29.33 -32.58 -45.04
N PHE A 342 30.22 -31.89 -45.78
CA PHE A 342 30.44 -32.16 -47.21
C PHE A 342 30.96 -33.59 -47.49
N ASP A 343 31.70 -34.16 -46.55
CA ASP A 343 32.26 -35.52 -46.61
C ASP A 343 31.22 -36.60 -46.26
N GLY A 344 30.00 -36.21 -45.87
CA GLY A 344 28.92 -37.13 -45.50
C GLY A 344 28.99 -37.63 -44.06
N VAL A 345 29.79 -37.00 -43.21
CA VAL A 345 29.92 -37.32 -41.77
C VAL A 345 28.96 -36.47 -40.96
N GLU A 346 28.30 -37.08 -39.98
CA GLU A 346 27.44 -36.38 -39.03
C GLU A 346 28.29 -35.73 -37.93
N GLU A 347 28.07 -34.44 -37.71
CA GLU A 347 28.75 -33.63 -36.71
C GLU A 347 27.75 -32.95 -35.78
N TYR A 348 28.14 -32.78 -34.52
CA TYR A 348 27.45 -31.96 -33.54
C TYR A 348 28.33 -30.77 -33.18
N GLN A 349 27.79 -29.56 -33.25
CA GLN A 349 28.49 -28.35 -32.87
C GLN A 349 27.57 -27.40 -32.10
N GLU A 350 28.16 -26.67 -31.15
CA GLU A 350 27.47 -25.68 -30.33
C GLU A 350 27.72 -24.27 -30.84
N TYR A 351 26.65 -23.49 -30.92
CA TYR A 351 26.67 -22.11 -31.40
C TYR A 351 26.04 -21.18 -30.36
N LYS A 352 26.62 -20.00 -30.19
CA LYS A 352 26.10 -18.98 -29.27
C LYS A 352 25.63 -17.77 -30.05
N THR A 353 24.45 -17.29 -29.69
CA THR A 353 23.84 -16.10 -30.29
C THR A 353 23.21 -15.25 -29.21
N CYS A 354 23.28 -13.93 -29.33
CA CYS A 354 22.64 -13.00 -28.41
C CYS A 354 21.47 -12.27 -29.11
N ILE A 355 20.47 -11.91 -28.31
CA ILE A 355 19.30 -11.15 -28.74
C ILE A 355 19.11 -9.99 -27.76
N ASP A 356 18.91 -8.79 -28.31
CA ASP A 356 18.54 -7.59 -27.57
C ASP A 356 17.15 -7.12 -28.01
N GLU A 357 16.24 -6.93 -27.06
CA GLU A 357 14.89 -6.42 -27.31
C GLU A 357 14.55 -5.29 -26.34
N LEU A 358 14.03 -4.17 -26.86
CA LEU A 358 13.69 -2.98 -26.07
C LEU A 358 12.17 -2.78 -26.01
N PHE A 359 11.61 -2.92 -24.82
CA PHE A 359 10.19 -2.69 -24.56
C PHE A 359 9.95 -1.25 -24.11
N SER A 360 9.55 -0.37 -25.05
CA SER A 360 9.44 1.08 -24.81
C SER A 360 8.16 1.53 -24.11
N ASP A 361 7.13 0.68 -24.05
CA ASP A 361 5.80 1.04 -23.54
C ASP A 361 5.73 1.08 -22.00
N ILE A 362 6.86 0.86 -21.32
CA ILE A 362 7.00 0.90 -19.87
C ILE A 362 7.87 2.08 -19.51
N ILE A 363 7.24 3.24 -19.26
CA ILE A 363 7.93 4.49 -18.95
C ILE A 363 8.03 4.65 -17.42
N GLN A 364 9.23 4.97 -16.91
CA GLN A 364 9.40 5.34 -15.51
C GLN A 364 8.80 6.74 -15.26
N GLU A 365 7.65 6.81 -14.60
CA GLU A 365 7.06 8.10 -14.17
C GLU A 365 7.80 8.73 -12.98
N ASP A 366 8.61 7.98 -12.22
CA ASP A 366 9.30 8.52 -11.05
C ASP A 366 10.71 7.92 -10.85
N GLN A 367 11.74 8.69 -11.17
CA GLN A 367 13.14 8.28 -11.05
C GLN A 367 13.65 8.21 -9.60
N ARG A 368 12.89 8.73 -8.62
CA ARG A 368 13.33 8.77 -7.21
C ARG A 368 13.26 7.41 -6.52
N MET A 369 12.35 6.54 -6.95
CA MET A 369 12.28 5.16 -6.48
C MET A 369 12.68 4.22 -7.61
N LYS A 370 13.89 3.67 -7.59
CA LYS A 370 14.30 2.64 -8.58
C LYS A 370 13.43 1.39 -8.38
N PRO A 371 12.45 1.10 -9.26
CA PRO A 371 11.61 -0.07 -9.08
C PRO A 371 12.43 -1.34 -9.32
N THR A 372 12.10 -2.39 -8.58
CA THR A 372 12.74 -3.70 -8.75
C THR A 372 12.06 -4.44 -9.89
N LEU A 373 12.86 -4.93 -10.84
CA LEU A 373 12.37 -5.71 -11.97
C LEU A 373 12.59 -7.20 -11.69
N ALA A 374 11.53 -7.98 -11.80
CA ALA A 374 11.61 -9.43 -11.99
C ALA A 374 11.06 -9.73 -13.38
N ALA A 375 11.56 -10.75 -14.04
CA ALA A 375 10.97 -11.18 -15.30
C ALA A 375 11.20 -12.66 -15.50
N ASP A 376 10.31 -13.27 -16.27
CA ASP A 376 10.47 -14.61 -16.82
C ASP A 376 10.50 -14.53 -18.34
N LEU A 377 11.36 -15.32 -18.97
CA LEU A 377 11.47 -15.46 -20.41
C LEU A 377 11.28 -16.93 -20.77
N GLN A 378 10.24 -17.21 -21.55
CA GLN A 378 10.03 -18.51 -22.19
C GLN A 378 10.23 -18.36 -23.69
N ASN A 379 10.57 -19.46 -24.35
CA ASN A 379 10.80 -19.45 -25.78
C ASN A 379 10.34 -20.75 -26.43
N ARG A 380 10.08 -20.69 -27.74
CA ARG A 380 9.79 -21.85 -28.58
C ARG A 380 10.36 -21.64 -29.97
N ILE A 381 10.99 -22.68 -30.52
CA ILE A 381 11.36 -22.70 -31.94
C ILE A 381 10.07 -22.86 -32.75
N VAL A 382 9.79 -21.90 -33.63
CA VAL A 382 8.59 -21.90 -34.47
C VAL A 382 8.88 -22.58 -35.80
N GLU A 383 9.97 -22.17 -36.43
CA GLU A 383 10.39 -22.61 -37.75
C GLU A 383 11.90 -22.45 -37.87
N TYR A 384 12.51 -23.27 -38.72
CA TYR A 384 13.86 -23.00 -39.20
C TYR A 384 13.95 -23.27 -40.70
N ALA A 385 14.81 -22.52 -41.37
CA ALA A 385 15.08 -22.66 -42.80
C ALA A 385 16.59 -22.76 -43.03
N VAL A 386 16.98 -23.63 -43.95
CA VAL A 386 18.37 -23.76 -44.38
C VAL A 386 18.53 -23.09 -45.73
N LEU A 387 19.43 -22.11 -45.81
CA LEU A 387 19.78 -21.39 -47.02
C LEU A 387 21.29 -21.50 -47.20
N ASN A 388 21.74 -22.39 -48.08
CA ASN A 388 23.16 -22.69 -48.29
C ASN A 388 23.85 -23.13 -46.98
N ARG A 389 24.82 -22.34 -46.51
CA ARG A 389 25.60 -22.54 -45.27
C ARG A 389 25.02 -21.79 -44.07
N GLU A 390 23.86 -21.18 -44.22
CA GLU A 390 23.19 -20.44 -43.16
C GLU A 390 21.93 -21.16 -42.70
N ILE A 391 21.77 -21.23 -41.39
CA ILE A 391 20.56 -21.70 -40.74
C ILE A 391 19.86 -20.47 -40.17
N LYS A 392 18.63 -20.23 -40.62
CA LYS A 392 17.74 -19.21 -40.06
C LYS A 392 16.77 -19.88 -39.11
N ILE A 393 16.76 -19.47 -37.86
CA ILE A 393 15.89 -20.01 -36.81
C ILE A 393 14.94 -18.90 -36.37
N ILE A 394 13.64 -19.13 -36.47
CA ILE A 394 12.60 -18.23 -35.99
C ILE A 394 12.18 -18.70 -34.60
N VAL A 395 12.39 -17.84 -33.61
CA VAL A 395 12.09 -18.13 -32.20
C VAL A 395 10.98 -17.19 -31.73
N ASP A 396 9.93 -17.76 -31.17
CA ASP A 396 8.89 -17.03 -30.43
C ASP A 396 9.34 -16.90 -28.97
N PHE A 397 9.31 -15.68 -28.45
CA PHE A 397 9.63 -15.36 -27.07
C PHE A 397 8.40 -14.84 -26.33
N GLN A 398 8.20 -15.36 -25.12
CA GLN A 398 7.19 -14.88 -24.18
C GLN A 398 7.90 -14.26 -22.98
N TYR A 399 7.81 -12.93 -22.86
CA TYR A 399 8.50 -12.16 -21.84
C TYR A 399 7.49 -11.56 -20.85
N SER A 400 7.64 -11.88 -19.57
CA SER A 400 6.72 -11.49 -18.50
C SER A 400 7.39 -10.63 -17.43
N PRO A 401 7.63 -9.31 -17.68
CA PRO A 401 8.19 -8.42 -16.68
C PRO A 401 7.17 -8.03 -15.59
N LYS A 402 7.61 -8.14 -14.34
CA LYS A 402 6.92 -7.70 -13.13
C LYS A 402 7.70 -6.59 -12.45
N ILE A 403 7.03 -5.48 -12.21
CA ILE A 403 7.60 -4.24 -11.67
C ILE A 403 7.14 -4.09 -10.22
N TYR A 404 8.09 -4.16 -9.31
CA TYR A 404 7.85 -4.01 -7.89
C TYR A 404 8.33 -2.65 -7.38
N LYS A 405 7.57 -2.05 -6.47
CA LYS A 405 8.00 -0.85 -5.73
C LYS A 405 8.07 -1.15 -4.24
N LYS A 406 9.12 -0.65 -3.61
CA LYS A 406 9.27 -0.67 -2.15
C LYS A 406 8.15 0.17 -1.54
N LYS A 407 7.31 -0.44 -0.69
CA LYS A 407 6.16 0.22 -0.07
C LYS A 407 5.85 -0.40 1.28
N ILE A 408 5.32 0.40 2.20
CA ILE A 408 4.70 -0.08 3.43
C ILE A 408 3.30 -0.56 3.08
N THR A 409 3.03 -1.84 3.29
CA THR A 409 1.76 -2.47 2.92
C THR A 409 1.12 -3.12 4.14
N MET A 410 -0.19 -2.98 4.25
CA MET A 410 -0.98 -3.66 5.27
C MET A 410 -1.24 -5.11 4.85
N VAL A 411 -0.97 -6.04 5.76
CA VAL A 411 -1.23 -7.48 5.58
C VAL A 411 -2.05 -8.02 6.75
N VAL A 412 -2.93 -8.98 6.45
CA VAL A 412 -3.71 -9.69 7.48
C VAL A 412 -2.86 -10.79 8.13
N LYS A 413 -2.78 -10.78 9.46
CA LYS A 413 -2.17 -11.85 10.26
C LYS A 413 -3.10 -13.04 10.40
N ASP A 414 -2.54 -14.24 10.36
CA ASP A 414 -3.27 -15.48 10.63
C ASP A 414 -2.34 -16.60 11.10
N ASP A 415 -1.97 -16.60 12.38
CA ASP A 415 -0.99 -17.57 12.91
C ASP A 415 -1.44 -19.06 12.77
N ALA A 416 -2.71 -19.34 12.46
CA ALA A 416 -3.26 -20.70 12.37
C ALA A 416 -3.20 -21.31 10.96
N SER A 417 -3.38 -20.50 9.91
CA SER A 417 -3.42 -20.99 8.51
C SER A 417 -2.51 -20.23 7.54
N SER A 418 -1.57 -19.43 8.07
CA SER A 418 -0.70 -18.54 7.32
C SER A 418 0.53 -19.17 6.68
N GLU A 419 1.04 -18.46 5.66
CA GLU A 419 2.45 -18.53 5.29
C GLU A 419 3.28 -17.73 6.31
N LEU A 420 4.35 -18.33 6.85
CA LEU A 420 5.28 -17.63 7.74
C LEU A 420 6.28 -16.80 6.94
N ILE A 421 6.40 -15.54 7.28
CA ILE A 421 7.30 -14.59 6.61
C ILE A 421 8.21 -13.91 7.63
N ASP A 422 9.41 -13.55 7.19
CA ASP A 422 10.31 -12.72 7.97
C ASP A 422 10.22 -11.27 7.46
N ALA A 423 9.54 -10.42 8.23
CA ALA A 423 9.14 -9.09 7.80
C ALA A 423 9.73 -7.98 8.67
N LYS A 424 10.02 -6.84 8.04
CA LYS A 424 10.24 -5.57 8.73
C LYS A 424 8.90 -4.92 9.01
N VAL A 425 8.44 -5.07 10.25
CA VAL A 425 7.19 -4.48 10.73
C VAL A 425 7.43 -3.02 11.10
N LEU A 426 6.55 -2.13 10.62
CA LEU A 426 6.58 -0.72 10.99
C LEU A 426 6.08 -0.57 12.43
N VAL A 427 6.94 -0.02 13.28
CA VAL A 427 6.57 0.35 14.66
C VAL A 427 5.87 1.70 14.67
N GLY A 428 6.38 2.64 13.86
CA GLY A 428 5.75 3.93 13.67
C GLY A 428 6.55 4.83 12.72
N GLU A 429 5.92 5.94 12.36
CA GLU A 429 6.46 6.98 11.50
C GLU A 429 6.28 8.33 12.20
N ASN A 430 7.39 9.04 12.42
CA ASN A 430 7.37 10.35 13.06
C ASN A 430 8.11 11.37 12.21
N THR A 431 7.62 12.61 12.22
CA THR A 431 8.25 13.74 11.56
C THR A 431 8.92 14.63 12.60
N TYR A 432 10.17 14.98 12.36
CA TYR A 432 10.96 15.87 13.21
C TYR A 432 11.45 17.07 12.42
N ALA A 433 11.65 18.19 13.10
CA ALA A 433 12.26 19.36 12.52
C ALA A 433 13.17 20.03 13.54
N PHE A 434 14.28 20.61 13.07
CA PHE A 434 15.09 21.49 13.91
C PHE A 434 15.62 22.66 13.09
N ASN A 435 15.78 23.78 13.77
CA ASN A 435 16.43 24.97 13.25
C ASN A 435 17.87 25.03 13.77
N GLY A 436 18.83 25.24 12.87
CA GLY A 436 20.24 25.37 13.19
C GLY A 436 20.81 26.69 12.65
N SER A 437 21.90 27.14 13.26
CA SER A 437 22.63 28.33 12.81
C SER A 437 24.14 28.08 12.91
N GLU A 438 24.88 28.44 11.87
CA GLU A 438 26.34 28.33 11.87
C GLU A 438 26.99 29.60 11.30
N LYS A 439 28.15 29.96 11.86
CA LYS A 439 28.94 31.09 11.37
C LYS A 439 29.99 30.58 10.38
N LEU A 440 29.86 31.02 9.13
CA LEU A 440 30.78 30.72 8.05
C LEU A 440 31.83 31.83 7.97
N ASN A 441 33.09 31.48 8.20
CA ASN A 441 34.21 32.43 8.11
C ASN A 441 34.77 32.40 6.68
N LEU A 442 34.70 33.54 5.99
CA LEU A 442 35.15 33.64 4.60
C LEU A 442 36.64 33.95 4.53
N LYS A 443 37.30 33.44 3.49
CA LYS A 443 38.70 33.80 3.20
C LYS A 443 38.84 35.23 2.69
N PHE A 444 37.83 35.70 1.96
CA PHE A 444 37.78 37.03 1.38
C PHE A 444 36.54 37.78 1.86
N GLN A 445 36.66 39.09 2.03
CA GLN A 445 35.52 39.91 2.41
C GLN A 445 34.47 39.85 1.30
N PRO A 446 33.21 39.49 1.58
CA PRO A 446 32.18 39.51 0.56
C PRO A 446 31.74 40.95 0.31
N PHE A 447 31.81 41.43 -0.92
CA PHE A 447 31.16 42.67 -1.35
C PHE A 447 29.68 42.43 -1.67
N ARG A 448 29.38 41.39 -2.45
CA ARG A 448 28.01 40.99 -2.83
C ARG A 448 27.88 39.47 -2.91
N ILE A 449 26.92 38.90 -2.20
CA ILE A 449 26.59 37.47 -2.31
C ILE A 449 25.73 37.26 -3.56
N ILE A 450 26.13 36.30 -4.40
CA ILE A 450 25.44 35.92 -5.64
C ILE A 450 24.46 34.79 -5.34
N SER A 451 24.94 33.74 -4.66
CA SER A 451 24.11 32.60 -4.28
C SER A 451 24.65 31.96 -3.01
N LEU A 452 23.72 31.49 -2.18
CA LEU A 452 23.99 30.57 -1.09
C LEU A 452 22.98 29.43 -1.25
N LYS A 453 23.46 28.19 -1.26
CA LYS A 453 22.60 27.00 -1.37
C LYS A 453 23.02 25.95 -0.36
N GLY A 454 22.10 25.57 0.51
CA GLY A 454 22.27 24.40 1.36
C GLY A 454 21.82 23.11 0.66
N LYS A 455 22.53 22.01 0.91
CA LYS A 455 22.09 20.67 0.56
C LYS A 455 22.36 19.69 1.70
N LEU A 456 21.33 18.98 2.15
CA LEU A 456 21.52 17.85 3.05
C LEU A 456 22.22 16.71 2.27
N VAL A 457 23.46 16.38 2.65
CA VAL A 457 24.27 15.38 1.96
C VAL A 457 24.07 14.00 2.58
N LYS A 458 24.01 13.94 3.92
CA LYS A 458 23.88 12.70 4.66
C LYS A 458 23.03 12.93 5.90
N ALA A 459 22.13 12.01 6.17
CA ALA A 459 21.49 11.85 7.47
C ALA A 459 21.56 10.38 7.87
N SER A 460 21.75 10.14 9.16
CA SER A 460 21.73 8.81 9.76
C SER A 460 21.04 8.90 11.10
N SER A 461 20.37 7.83 11.49
CA SER A 461 19.75 7.73 12.79
C SER A 461 20.17 6.47 13.54
N GLN A 462 20.05 6.56 14.86
CA GLN A 462 20.29 5.45 15.76
C GLN A 462 19.18 5.43 16.81
N ALA A 463 18.56 4.27 16.98
CA ALA A 463 17.61 4.04 18.06
C ALA A 463 18.36 3.75 19.37
N GLN A 464 17.83 4.30 20.45
CA GLN A 464 18.16 4.01 21.84
C GLN A 464 16.84 3.82 22.58
N ASN A 465 16.87 3.22 23.78
CA ASN A 465 15.65 3.03 24.58
C ASN A 465 14.93 4.37 24.78
N GLY A 466 13.74 4.52 24.18
CA GLY A 466 12.92 5.72 24.26
C GLY A 466 13.48 6.96 23.54
N CYS A 467 14.59 6.85 22.80
CA CYS A 467 15.30 7.99 22.24
C CYS A 467 15.83 7.72 20.82
N LEU A 468 15.71 8.74 19.97
CA LEU A 468 16.20 8.76 18.60
C LEU A 468 17.33 9.78 18.47
N SER A 469 18.53 9.32 18.11
CA SER A 469 19.62 10.20 17.71
C SER A 469 19.62 10.34 16.19
N ILE A 470 19.53 11.57 15.66
CA ILE A 470 19.73 11.86 14.24
C ILE A 470 20.99 12.71 14.08
N GLN A 471 21.90 12.28 13.22
CA GLN A 471 23.10 13.04 12.87
C GLN A 471 23.25 13.15 11.36
N GLY A 472 23.77 14.27 10.88
CA GLY A 472 23.92 14.49 9.45
C GLY A 472 24.89 15.61 9.10
N MET A 473 25.04 15.82 7.80
CA MET A 473 25.92 16.81 7.22
C MET A 473 25.19 17.60 6.13
N ILE A 474 25.26 18.93 6.24
CA ILE A 474 24.78 19.87 5.25
C ILE A 474 26.00 20.46 4.54
N LEU A 475 25.99 20.42 3.22
CA LEU A 475 26.96 21.14 2.40
C LEU A 475 26.34 22.48 2.01
N VAL A 476 27.06 23.55 2.29
CA VAL A 476 26.67 24.92 1.94
C VAL A 476 27.60 25.42 0.85
N GLU A 477 27.03 25.73 -0.30
CA GLU A 477 27.73 26.29 -1.44
C GLU A 477 27.48 27.80 -1.48
N LEU A 478 28.55 28.59 -1.43
CA LEU A 478 28.48 30.04 -1.44
C LEU A 478 29.25 30.60 -2.63
N THR A 479 28.62 31.50 -3.37
CA THR A 479 29.24 32.26 -4.46
C THR A 479 29.10 33.75 -4.19
N PHE A 480 30.20 34.52 -4.23
CA PHE A 480 30.19 35.95 -3.93
C PHE A 480 31.25 36.73 -4.69
N PHE A 481 31.06 38.05 -4.82
CA PHE A 481 32.07 39.00 -5.29
C PHE A 481 32.86 39.57 -4.13
N ASP A 482 34.17 39.73 -4.27
CA ASP A 482 35.01 40.52 -3.35
C ASP A 482 34.99 42.04 -3.67
N PRO A 483 35.59 42.92 -2.84
CA PRO A 483 35.64 44.35 -3.11
C PRO A 483 36.45 44.74 -4.36
N GLN A 484 37.25 43.81 -4.91
CA GLN A 484 37.99 44.00 -6.17
C GLN A 484 37.17 43.55 -7.39
N GLY A 485 35.96 43.04 -7.19
CA GLY A 485 35.07 42.55 -8.25
C GLY A 485 35.38 41.13 -8.74
N LYS A 486 36.23 40.35 -8.04
CA LYS A 486 36.48 38.95 -8.38
C LYS A 486 35.42 38.04 -7.78
N ILE A 487 35.02 37.01 -8.53
CA ILE A 487 34.08 35.98 -8.08
C ILE A 487 34.85 34.90 -7.32
N HIS A 488 34.30 34.50 -6.17
CA HIS A 488 34.79 33.41 -5.34
C HIS A 488 33.67 32.40 -5.11
N GLU A 489 34.04 31.11 -5.06
CA GLU A 489 33.18 29.99 -4.71
C GLU A 489 33.79 29.27 -3.51
N ASP A 490 33.05 29.21 -2.41
CA ASP A 490 33.45 28.55 -1.18
C ASP A 490 32.43 27.45 -0.79
N PHE A 491 32.93 26.38 -0.19
CA PHE A 491 32.15 25.24 0.27
C PHE A 491 32.34 25.03 1.76
N PHE A 492 31.24 24.94 2.50
CA PHE A 492 31.25 24.71 3.94
C PHE A 492 30.47 23.45 4.30
N GLN A 493 30.95 22.72 5.31
CA GLN A 493 30.29 21.54 5.83
C GLN A 493 29.80 21.81 7.25
N SER A 494 28.48 21.77 7.42
CA SER A 494 27.82 21.87 8.72
C SER A 494 27.44 20.48 9.21
N TYR A 495 27.83 20.15 10.43
CA TYR A 495 27.48 18.88 11.07
C TYR A 495 26.47 19.13 12.19
N PHE A 496 25.42 18.29 12.25
CA PHE A 496 24.45 18.34 13.32
C PHE A 496 24.25 16.97 13.96
N LYS A 497 23.91 16.98 15.25
CA LYS A 497 23.50 15.80 16.01
C LYS A 497 22.43 16.20 17.01
N ASN A 498 21.21 15.69 16.81
CA ASN A 498 20.04 16.00 17.63
C ASN A 498 19.46 14.71 18.21
N PHE A 499 18.83 14.85 19.38
CA PHE A 499 18.16 13.76 20.08
C PHE A 499 16.67 14.08 20.22
N TYR A 500 15.83 13.06 20.02
CA TYR A 500 14.38 13.17 20.10
C TYR A 500 13.82 12.05 20.96
N THR A 501 12.77 12.32 21.71
CA THR A 501 12.07 11.31 22.52
C THR A 501 11.09 10.53 21.66
N TRP A 502 11.14 9.20 21.74
CA TRP A 502 10.19 8.30 21.09
C TRP A 502 10.12 6.98 21.89
N ASP A 503 9.12 6.90 22.78
CA ASP A 503 9.02 5.89 23.84
C ASP A 503 8.98 4.43 23.35
N GLN A 504 8.57 4.19 22.10
CA GLN A 504 8.47 2.86 21.51
C GLN A 504 9.81 2.31 20.99
N LEU A 505 10.87 3.12 20.95
CA LEU A 505 12.14 2.71 20.35
C LEU A 505 12.96 1.80 21.28
N ILE A 506 13.51 0.73 20.70
CA ILE A 506 14.54 -0.13 21.29
C ILE A 506 15.81 -0.13 20.42
N PRO A 507 17.01 -0.37 20.98
CA PRO A 507 18.28 -0.32 20.26
C PRO A 507 18.38 -1.22 19.02
N GLU A 508 17.62 -2.30 18.97
CA GLU A 508 17.63 -3.30 17.90
C GLU A 508 16.79 -2.88 16.68
N MET A 509 16.00 -1.80 16.78
CA MET A 509 15.18 -1.32 15.68
C MET A 509 16.03 -0.73 14.56
N LYS A 510 15.63 -1.03 13.32
CA LYS A 510 16.21 -0.42 12.12
C LYS A 510 15.46 0.86 11.79
N MET A 511 16.20 1.92 11.52
CA MET A 511 15.63 3.23 11.24
C MET A 511 15.86 3.61 9.78
N GLU A 512 14.83 4.10 9.11
CA GLU A 512 14.95 4.79 7.82
C GLU A 512 14.66 6.28 8.02
N VAL A 513 15.54 7.14 7.51
CA VAL A 513 15.43 8.60 7.62
C VAL A 513 15.40 9.17 6.21
N ASP A 514 14.32 9.88 5.90
CA ASP A 514 14.26 10.77 4.76
C ASP A 514 14.31 12.21 5.26
N GLY A 515 15.15 13.05 4.65
CA GLY A 515 15.46 14.37 5.16
C GLY A 515 15.47 15.41 4.04
N ASP A 516 14.94 16.59 4.34
CA ASP A 516 14.87 17.69 3.39
C ASP A 516 15.25 19.02 4.08
N LEU A 517 15.90 19.90 3.31
CA LEU A 517 16.26 21.24 3.74
C LEU A 517 15.20 22.21 3.20
N LYS A 518 14.34 22.72 4.09
CA LYS A 518 13.16 23.50 3.69
C LYS A 518 13.42 24.99 3.55
N TYR A 519 14.39 25.51 4.30
CA TYR A 519 14.64 26.95 4.40
C TYR A 519 16.13 27.20 4.67
N ASP A 520 16.72 28.10 3.90
CA ASP A 520 18.01 28.71 4.15
C ASP A 520 17.90 30.24 4.20
N HIS A 521 18.41 30.83 5.27
CA HIS A 521 18.57 32.27 5.40
C HIS A 521 20.00 32.61 5.77
N PHE A 522 20.44 33.81 5.43
CA PHE A 522 21.75 34.28 5.84
C PHE A 522 21.75 35.73 6.25
N GLN A 523 22.56 36.05 7.26
CA GLN A 523 22.86 37.40 7.67
C GLN A 523 24.36 37.66 7.52
N ARG A 524 24.71 38.77 6.86
CA ARG A 524 26.11 39.17 6.66
C ARG A 524 26.63 39.94 7.88
N LEU A 525 27.80 39.56 8.36
CA LEU A 525 28.54 40.18 9.46
C LEU A 525 30.02 40.33 9.07
N ASP A 526 30.36 41.38 8.32
CA ASP A 526 31.72 41.64 7.80
C ASP A 526 32.31 40.46 7.01
N MET A 527 33.31 39.77 7.58
CA MET A 527 33.98 38.57 7.04
C MET A 527 33.21 37.28 7.32
N ASN A 528 32.13 37.35 8.09
CA ASN A 528 31.35 36.20 8.52
C ASN A 528 29.96 36.24 7.88
N ILE A 529 29.44 35.06 7.58
CA ILE A 529 28.04 34.86 7.21
C ILE A 529 27.42 34.00 8.29
N GLU A 530 26.39 34.49 8.96
CA GLU A 530 25.54 33.65 9.80
C GLU A 530 24.52 32.96 8.90
N TYR A 531 24.67 31.64 8.75
CA TYR A 531 23.82 30.79 7.95
C TYR A 531 22.82 30.07 8.85
N GLN A 532 21.54 30.31 8.63
CA GLN A 532 20.43 29.72 9.38
C GLN A 532 19.66 28.75 8.48
N TYR A 533 19.32 27.58 9.00
CA TYR A 533 18.71 26.52 8.20
C TYR A 533 17.67 25.71 8.98
N LEU A 534 16.62 25.30 8.28
CA LEU A 534 15.59 24.38 8.79
C LEU A 534 15.72 23.03 8.09
N VAL A 535 15.97 21.98 8.86
CA VAL A 535 15.94 20.60 8.36
C VAL A 535 14.70 19.89 8.89
N THR A 536 13.98 19.23 7.99
CA THR A 536 12.85 18.36 8.33
C THR A 536 13.22 16.91 8.02
N PHE A 537 12.88 15.99 8.92
CA PHE A 537 13.08 14.56 8.75
C PHE A 537 11.77 13.80 8.90
N VAL A 538 11.56 12.81 8.04
CA VAL A 538 10.58 11.74 8.26
C VAL A 538 11.37 10.50 8.66
N VAL A 539 11.09 9.97 9.83
CA VAL A 539 11.79 8.80 10.37
C VAL A 539 10.83 7.66 10.59
N LYS A 540 11.17 6.50 10.04
CA LYS A 540 10.40 5.26 10.12
C LYS A 540 11.19 4.24 10.93
N ALA A 541 10.56 3.69 11.96
CA ALA A 541 11.15 2.67 12.82
C ALA A 541 10.61 1.30 12.44
N PHE A 542 11.52 0.35 12.20
CA PHE A 542 11.19 -1.01 11.83
C PHE A 542 11.74 -2.02 12.83
N HIS A 543 10.91 -2.99 13.17
CA HIS A 543 11.32 -4.17 13.94
C HIS A 543 11.24 -5.40 13.04
N GLN A 544 12.32 -6.18 13.00
CA GLN A 544 12.36 -7.42 12.22
C GLN A 544 11.72 -8.53 13.03
N LYS A 545 10.64 -9.14 12.53
CA LYS A 545 9.93 -10.21 13.22
C LYS A 545 9.34 -11.23 12.24
N VAL A 546 9.27 -12.48 12.69
CA VAL A 546 8.52 -13.54 12.03
C VAL A 546 7.03 -13.38 12.30
N ILE A 547 6.23 -13.28 11.24
CA ILE A 547 4.77 -13.18 11.32
C ILE A 547 4.09 -14.16 10.37
N GLY A 548 2.92 -14.67 10.76
CA GLY A 548 2.05 -15.43 9.88
C GLY A 548 1.15 -14.52 9.07
N VAL A 549 1.24 -14.55 7.72
CA VAL A 549 0.34 -13.80 6.83
C VAL A 549 -0.67 -14.68 6.11
N ARG A 550 -1.89 -14.16 5.99
CA ARG A 550 -2.98 -14.84 5.28
C ARG A 550 -2.87 -14.65 3.77
N THR A 551 -2.82 -15.75 3.02
CA THR A 551 -2.68 -15.75 1.56
C THR A 551 -3.94 -16.26 0.86
N VAL A 552 -4.18 -15.81 -0.38
CA VAL A 552 -5.37 -16.19 -1.17
C VAL A 552 -5.36 -17.67 -1.56
N ASN A 553 -4.18 -18.27 -1.75
CA ASN A 553 -4.05 -19.65 -2.23
C ASN A 553 -4.54 -20.70 -1.20
N ASN A 554 -4.73 -20.32 0.06
CA ASN A 554 -5.31 -21.19 1.10
C ASN A 554 -6.86 -21.11 1.17
N LEU A 555 -7.53 -20.37 0.28
CA LEU A 555 -9.00 -20.31 0.24
C LEU A 555 -9.73 -21.58 -0.25
N PRO A 556 -9.21 -22.46 -1.14
CA PRO A 556 -10.06 -23.49 -1.74
C PRO A 556 -10.56 -24.59 -0.78
N GLN A 557 -10.00 -24.73 0.42
CA GLN A 557 -10.39 -25.81 1.35
C GLN A 557 -11.16 -25.36 2.60
N LEU A 558 -11.34 -24.05 2.85
CA LEU A 558 -11.95 -23.55 4.08
C LEU A 558 -13.33 -22.90 3.92
N ILE A 559 -13.77 -22.59 2.70
CA ILE A 559 -15.07 -21.95 2.47
C ILE A 559 -16.25 -22.89 2.78
N SER A 560 -16.06 -24.22 2.66
CA SER A 560 -17.11 -25.21 2.91
C SER A 560 -17.18 -25.74 4.35
N GLN A 561 -16.09 -25.66 5.13
CA GLN A 561 -16.06 -26.18 6.51
C GLN A 561 -16.09 -25.07 7.59
N ASN A 562 -15.59 -23.85 7.32
CA ASN A 562 -15.60 -22.78 8.33
C ASN A 562 -16.92 -22.00 8.44
N MET A 563 -17.81 -22.03 7.43
CA MET A 563 -19.12 -21.38 7.58
C MET A 563 -20.05 -22.08 8.60
N ILE A 564 -19.79 -23.36 8.90
CA ILE A 564 -20.59 -24.12 9.88
C ILE A 564 -19.98 -24.03 11.30
N ALA A 565 -18.66 -23.85 11.42
CA ALA A 565 -17.97 -23.71 12.72
C ALA A 565 -17.86 -22.25 13.23
N MET A 566 -17.92 -21.23 12.35
CA MET A 566 -17.83 -19.82 12.76
C MET A 566 -19.10 -19.24 13.38
N LYS A 567 -20.19 -20.00 13.48
CA LYS A 567 -21.40 -19.57 14.23
C LYS A 567 -21.29 -19.73 15.75
N GLN A 568 -20.18 -20.25 16.29
CA GLN A 568 -20.09 -20.55 17.72
C GLN A 568 -18.99 -19.83 18.51
N ASN A 569 -18.15 -18.99 17.91
CA ASN A 569 -17.13 -18.23 18.66
C ASN A 569 -17.05 -16.75 18.25
N ALA A 570 -18.21 -16.08 18.17
CA ALA A 570 -18.23 -14.63 18.28
C ALA A 570 -17.90 -14.25 19.73
N LYS A 571 -16.67 -13.83 20.00
CA LYS A 571 -16.35 -13.09 21.22
C LYS A 571 -17.09 -11.75 21.12
N SER A 572 -18.18 -11.65 21.84
CA SER A 572 -19.09 -10.51 21.81
C SER A 572 -18.38 -9.24 22.29
N CYS A 573 -18.26 -8.24 21.43
CA CYS A 573 -18.35 -6.85 21.88
C CYS A 573 -19.65 -6.74 22.69
N ARG A 574 -19.56 -6.43 23.98
CA ARG A 574 -20.76 -6.15 24.78
C ARG A 574 -21.22 -4.74 24.43
N PHE A 575 -22.26 -4.64 23.61
CA PHE A 575 -22.94 -3.38 23.34
C PHE A 575 -23.61 -2.91 24.62
N LEU A 576 -23.24 -1.71 25.09
CA LEU A 576 -23.64 -1.23 26.40
C LEU A 576 -24.93 -0.42 26.35
N GLU A 577 -25.00 0.59 25.48
CA GLU A 577 -26.16 1.48 25.42
C GLU A 577 -26.21 2.30 24.12
N ASP A 578 -27.44 2.57 23.65
CA ASP A 578 -27.71 3.53 22.57
C ASP A 578 -28.11 4.88 23.21
N LEU A 579 -27.30 5.92 22.98
CA LEU A 579 -27.52 7.29 23.40
C LEU A 579 -28.29 8.05 22.32
N VAL A 580 -29.50 8.47 22.68
CA VAL A 580 -30.31 9.39 21.87
C VAL A 580 -30.06 10.82 22.31
N LEU A 581 -29.70 11.68 21.36
CA LEU A 581 -29.46 13.11 21.56
C LEU A 581 -30.33 13.93 20.61
N ASP A 582 -31.02 14.93 21.17
CA ASP A 582 -31.90 15.84 20.44
C ASP A 582 -31.42 17.28 20.63
N TRP A 583 -31.30 18.03 19.53
CA TRP A 583 -31.01 19.46 19.56
C TRP A 583 -31.94 20.24 18.66
N ASP A 584 -32.25 21.47 19.08
CA ASP A 584 -32.91 22.45 18.23
C ASP A 584 -31.88 23.49 17.77
N ARG A 585 -31.73 23.67 16.46
CA ARG A 585 -30.82 24.68 15.88
C ARG A 585 -31.59 25.66 15.01
N SER A 586 -31.41 26.95 15.30
CA SER A 586 -31.98 28.03 14.49
C SER A 586 -31.18 28.20 13.19
N LEU A 587 -31.89 28.36 12.07
CA LEU A 587 -31.31 28.68 10.78
C LEU A 587 -31.29 30.20 10.59
N PRO A 588 -30.11 30.81 10.38
CA PRO A 588 -29.96 32.27 10.32
C PRO A 588 -30.83 33.00 9.30
N LYS A 589 -31.27 32.32 8.22
CA LYS A 589 -32.07 32.91 7.12
C LYS A 589 -33.39 32.15 6.86
N GLY A 590 -33.91 31.45 7.87
CA GLY A 590 -34.82 30.30 7.72
C GLY A 590 -36.04 30.47 6.80
N ASN A 591 -36.28 29.49 5.93
CA ASN A 591 -37.44 28.58 5.95
C ASN A 591 -37.05 27.36 5.10
N LEU A 592 -37.12 26.16 5.67
CA LEU A 592 -36.73 24.92 4.99
C LEU A 592 -37.78 24.52 3.96
N GLN A 593 -37.37 24.38 2.70
CA GLN A 593 -38.08 23.48 1.80
C GLN A 593 -37.39 22.11 1.77
N GLU A 594 -36.06 22.04 1.69
CA GLU A 594 -35.31 20.78 1.61
C GLU A 594 -33.89 20.90 2.23
N ILE A 595 -33.42 19.82 2.85
CA ILE A 595 -32.01 19.62 3.21
C ILE A 595 -31.32 19.03 1.98
N ALA A 596 -30.29 19.71 1.47
CA ALA A 596 -29.59 19.26 0.27
C ALA A 596 -28.59 18.14 0.60
N MET A 597 -27.83 18.33 1.68
CA MET A 597 -26.82 17.37 2.13
C MET A 597 -26.50 17.60 3.61
N SER A 598 -26.12 16.53 4.32
CA SER A 598 -25.62 16.60 5.69
C SER A 598 -24.45 15.65 5.89
N GLN A 599 -23.37 16.13 6.49
CA GLN A 599 -22.24 15.31 6.94
C GLN A 599 -21.92 15.64 8.38
N VAL A 600 -21.88 14.63 9.26
CA VAL A 600 -21.53 14.80 10.67
C VAL A 600 -20.54 13.74 11.13
N HIS A 601 -19.66 14.12 12.04
CA HIS A 601 -18.68 13.24 12.68
C HIS A 601 -18.45 13.68 14.12
N ILE A 602 -17.82 12.81 14.91
CA ILE A 602 -17.45 13.09 16.30
C ILE A 602 -16.05 13.69 16.30
N ALA A 603 -15.91 14.98 16.59
CA ALA A 603 -14.61 15.65 16.67
C ALA A 603 -13.91 15.47 18.03
N GLY A 604 -14.65 15.10 19.07
CA GLY A 604 -14.08 14.83 20.37
C GLY A 604 -14.99 13.96 21.22
N PHE A 605 -14.40 13.06 22.00
CA PHE A 605 -15.12 12.20 22.93
C PHE A 605 -14.23 11.87 24.13
N GLU A 606 -14.76 12.10 25.32
CA GLU A 606 -14.12 11.82 26.60
C GLU A 606 -15.15 11.20 27.54
N TYR A 607 -14.71 10.36 28.46
CA TYR A 607 -15.57 9.87 29.52
C TYR A 607 -14.84 9.86 30.86
N ARG A 608 -15.60 10.02 31.95
CA ARG A 608 -15.08 10.01 33.32
C ARG A 608 -15.96 9.13 34.19
N ASN A 609 -15.32 8.27 34.98
CA ASN A 609 -16.01 7.48 35.99
C ASN A 609 -16.49 8.37 37.14
N SER A 610 -17.75 8.23 37.52
CA SER A 610 -18.33 8.72 38.78
C SER A 610 -18.78 7.54 39.65
N GLN A 611 -19.25 7.79 40.88
CA GLN A 611 -19.59 6.75 41.85
C GLN A 611 -20.63 5.76 41.29
N ASN A 612 -21.73 6.26 40.69
CA ASN A 612 -22.84 5.43 40.20
C ASN A 612 -23.13 5.55 38.69
N ALA A 613 -22.31 6.32 37.95
CA ALA A 613 -22.51 6.58 36.53
C ALA A 613 -21.18 6.86 35.82
N ILE A 614 -21.14 6.73 34.50
CA ILE A 614 -20.11 7.31 33.65
C ILE A 614 -20.63 8.62 33.08
N LEU A 615 -19.85 9.69 33.24
CA LEU A 615 -20.08 10.92 32.51
C LEU A 615 -19.39 10.82 31.15
N VAL A 616 -20.18 10.76 30.09
CA VAL A 616 -19.70 10.86 28.71
C VAL A 616 -19.81 12.30 28.25
N ARG A 617 -18.78 12.81 27.57
CA ARG A 617 -18.73 14.15 26.97
C ARG A 617 -18.19 14.03 25.56
N GLY A 618 -18.70 14.83 24.65
CA GLY A 618 -18.18 14.86 23.30
C GLY A 618 -18.62 16.09 22.52
N ARG A 619 -18.15 16.17 21.28
CA ARG A 619 -18.41 17.26 20.36
C ARG A 619 -18.71 16.69 18.98
N LEU A 620 -19.91 16.93 18.49
CA LEU A 620 -20.31 16.61 17.12
C LEU A 620 -20.02 17.82 16.24
N THR A 621 -19.32 17.60 15.12
CA THR A 621 -19.07 18.63 14.12
C THR A 621 -19.51 18.15 12.75
N GLY A 622 -19.85 19.09 11.88
CA GLY A 622 -20.33 18.75 10.56
C GLY A 622 -20.78 19.93 9.73
N ASP A 623 -21.23 19.62 8.53
CA ASP A 623 -21.73 20.56 7.56
C ASP A 623 -23.17 20.19 7.21
N LEU A 624 -24.08 21.18 7.30
CA LEU A 624 -25.45 21.06 6.86
C LEU A 624 -25.72 22.05 5.73
N GLU A 625 -26.18 21.54 4.59
CA GLU A 625 -26.58 22.35 3.44
C GLU A 625 -28.10 22.37 3.32
N TYR A 626 -28.67 23.57 3.23
CA TYR A 626 -30.11 23.77 3.11
C TYR A 626 -30.44 24.89 2.13
N TRP A 627 -31.61 24.78 1.48
CA TRP A 627 -32.12 25.81 0.59
C TRP A 627 -32.87 26.89 1.38
N ASP A 628 -32.55 28.16 1.16
CA ASP A 628 -33.27 29.28 1.78
C ASP A 628 -34.58 29.64 1.04
N GLN A 629 -35.33 30.62 1.57
CA GLN A 629 -36.60 31.07 0.99
C GLN A 629 -36.48 31.60 -0.45
N LYS A 630 -35.28 32.01 -0.87
CA LYS A 630 -34.99 32.53 -2.21
C LYS A 630 -34.35 31.47 -3.12
N LYS A 631 -34.28 30.21 -2.67
CA LYS A 631 -33.65 29.06 -3.35
C LYS A 631 -32.14 29.20 -3.51
N TYR A 632 -31.46 29.92 -2.62
CA TYR A 632 -29.99 29.85 -2.53
C TYR A 632 -29.57 28.71 -1.62
N LEU A 633 -28.57 27.94 -2.04
CA LEU A 633 -27.94 26.94 -1.19
C LEU A 633 -27.15 27.66 -0.11
N GLN A 634 -27.42 27.34 1.16
CA GLN A 634 -26.73 27.90 2.31
C GLN A 634 -26.08 26.76 3.10
N LYS A 635 -24.86 27.01 3.59
CA LYS A 635 -24.09 26.07 4.39
C LYS A 635 -24.07 26.53 5.85
N LEU A 636 -24.36 25.62 6.77
CA LEU A 636 -24.31 25.84 8.21
C LEU A 636 -23.30 24.86 8.81
N LEU A 637 -22.29 25.40 9.49
CA LEU A 637 -21.38 24.61 10.31
C LEU A 637 -22.13 24.16 11.58
N LEU A 638 -22.19 22.85 11.78
CA LEU A 638 -22.67 22.24 13.01
C LEU A 638 -21.51 22.08 13.97
N ASP A 639 -21.72 22.55 15.19
CA ASP A 639 -20.79 22.42 16.30
C ASP A 639 -21.61 22.26 17.59
N LEU A 640 -21.80 21.02 17.99
CA LEU A 640 -22.76 20.61 19.01
C LEU A 640 -22.04 19.81 20.10
N PRO A 641 -21.72 20.44 21.25
CA PRO A 641 -21.24 19.70 22.41
C PRO A 641 -22.39 18.86 23.00
N PHE A 642 -22.06 17.65 23.45
CA PHE A 642 -22.94 16.82 24.25
C PHE A 642 -22.27 16.31 25.51
N TRP A 643 -23.10 16.01 26.49
CA TRP A 643 -22.70 15.23 27.64
C TRP A 643 -23.90 14.49 28.21
N ARG A 644 -23.68 13.31 28.79
CA ARG A 644 -24.72 12.50 29.41
C ARG A 644 -24.12 11.62 30.50
N PHE A 645 -24.88 11.43 31.58
CA PHE A 645 -24.57 10.41 32.58
C PHE A 645 -25.21 9.09 32.17
N ILE A 646 -24.41 8.02 32.22
CA ILE A 646 -24.85 6.66 31.94
C ILE A 646 -24.77 5.88 33.24
N PRO A 647 -25.89 5.39 33.79
CA PRO A 647 -25.87 4.65 35.05
C PRO A 647 -25.03 3.37 34.89
N LYS A 648 -24.16 3.09 35.87
CA LYS A 648 -23.39 1.85 35.88
C LYS A 648 -24.34 0.68 36.16
N SER A 649 -24.55 -0.20 35.19
CA SER A 649 -25.28 -1.44 35.42
C SER A 649 -24.36 -2.49 36.07
N ASP A 650 -24.93 -3.49 36.75
CA ASP A 650 -24.15 -4.59 37.32
C ASP A 650 -23.28 -5.26 36.25
N GLY A 651 -21.96 -5.22 36.44
CA GLY A 651 -20.96 -5.75 35.49
C GLY A 651 -20.05 -4.71 34.81
N TRP A 652 -20.18 -3.42 35.11
CA TRP A 652 -19.29 -2.37 34.57
C TRP A 652 -17.93 -2.35 35.27
N GLN A 653 -16.92 -2.99 34.66
CA GLN A 653 -15.51 -2.78 34.99
C GLN A 653 -14.87 -1.90 33.91
N VAL A 654 -14.86 -0.59 34.15
CA VAL A 654 -14.41 0.43 33.18
C VAL A 654 -12.91 0.70 33.31
N ASP A 655 -12.27 0.19 34.37
CA ASP A 655 -10.88 0.52 34.68
C ASP A 655 -9.87 -0.07 33.68
N HIS A 656 -10.32 -0.94 32.75
CA HIS A 656 -9.49 -1.57 31.70
C HIS A 656 -10.15 -1.55 30.31
N CYS A 657 -11.14 -0.69 30.06
CA CYS A 657 -11.84 -0.65 28.78
C CYS A 657 -12.07 0.79 28.31
N LYS A 658 -11.90 1.00 27.00
CA LYS A 658 -12.24 2.26 26.35
C LYS A 658 -13.65 2.22 25.81
N LEU A 659 -14.36 3.34 25.94
CA LEU A 659 -15.64 3.54 25.28
C LEU A 659 -15.41 4.20 23.92
N ILE A 660 -15.94 3.57 22.87
CA ILE A 660 -15.87 4.09 21.50
C ILE A 660 -17.29 4.47 21.06
N PRO A 661 -17.52 5.74 20.68
CA PRO A 661 -18.80 6.17 20.16
C PRO A 661 -18.92 5.93 18.66
N GLU A 662 -20.07 5.45 18.22
CA GLU A 662 -20.42 5.23 16.82
C GLU A 662 -21.73 5.96 16.49
N ILE A 663 -21.78 6.75 15.42
CA ILE A 663 -23.02 7.36 14.95
C ILE A 663 -23.80 6.30 14.16
N ARG A 664 -24.94 5.85 14.69
CA ARG A 664 -25.83 4.92 13.97
C ARG A 664 -26.72 5.65 12.98
N ASN A 665 -27.26 6.79 13.42
CA ASN A 665 -28.20 7.58 12.64
C ASN A 665 -28.10 9.04 13.04
N CYS A 666 -28.22 9.94 12.07
CA CYS A 666 -28.39 11.37 12.29
C CYS A 666 -29.48 11.87 11.34
N SER A 667 -30.60 12.32 11.91
CA SER A 667 -31.77 12.77 11.17
C SER A 667 -32.13 14.19 11.53
N TYR A 668 -32.72 14.90 10.56
CA TYR A 668 -32.99 16.32 10.65
C TYR A 668 -34.45 16.56 10.30
N TYR A 669 -35.19 17.21 11.19
CA TYR A 669 -36.61 17.49 11.02
C TYR A 669 -36.85 18.99 11.04
N PRO A 670 -37.54 19.55 10.05
CA PRO A 670 -37.93 20.95 10.11
C PRO A 670 -38.96 21.15 11.24
N LEU A 671 -38.73 22.14 12.11
CA LEU A 671 -39.70 22.51 13.14
C LEU A 671 -40.67 23.53 12.54
N TRP A 672 -41.84 23.05 12.11
CA TRP A 672 -42.92 23.91 11.64
C TRP A 672 -43.58 24.60 12.85
N ALA A 673 -43.76 25.91 12.74
CA ALA A 673 -43.82 26.83 13.88
C ALA A 673 -44.99 26.60 14.87
N PHE A 674 -44.64 26.57 16.17
CA PHE A 674 -45.27 27.43 17.19
C PHE A 674 -44.56 28.81 17.12
N PRO A 675 -45.23 29.95 17.37
CA PRO A 675 -44.85 31.29 16.88
C PRO A 675 -43.44 31.82 17.23
N TRP A 676 -42.70 31.18 18.14
CA TRP A 676 -41.37 31.59 18.60
C TRP A 676 -40.19 30.84 17.92
N ARG A 677 -40.45 29.83 17.08
CA ARG A 677 -39.40 28.90 16.56
C ARG A 677 -39.38 28.75 15.03
N LYS A 678 -39.92 29.73 14.28
CA LYS A 678 -39.92 29.69 12.82
C LYS A 678 -38.47 29.71 12.29
N GLY A 679 -38.14 28.76 11.41
CA GLY A 679 -36.81 28.68 10.80
C GLY A 679 -35.79 27.86 11.60
N SER A 680 -36.22 26.85 12.36
CA SER A 680 -35.32 25.94 13.09
C SER A 680 -35.45 24.49 12.62
N ILE A 681 -34.41 23.70 12.88
CA ILE A 681 -34.40 22.25 12.71
C ILE A 681 -34.24 21.56 14.05
N LYS A 682 -34.85 20.39 14.18
CA LYS A 682 -34.52 19.40 15.19
C LYS A 682 -33.51 18.42 14.61
N ILE A 683 -32.39 18.25 15.29
CA ILE A 683 -31.34 17.29 14.97
C ILE A 683 -31.48 16.14 15.95
N HIS A 684 -31.70 14.93 15.43
CA HIS A 684 -31.85 13.71 16.21
C HIS A 684 -30.69 12.78 15.88
N LEU A 685 -29.85 12.50 16.86
CA LEU A 685 -28.65 11.68 16.73
C LEU A 685 -28.77 10.45 17.63
N GLU A 686 -28.53 9.28 17.03
CA GLU A 686 -28.39 8.02 17.74
C GLU A 686 -26.91 7.63 17.75
N LEU A 687 -26.31 7.66 18.94
CA LEU A 687 -24.93 7.26 19.20
C LEU A 687 -24.93 5.92 19.91
N ARG A 688 -24.13 4.96 19.44
CA ARG A 688 -23.89 3.70 20.12
C ARG A 688 -22.57 3.75 20.86
N LEU A 689 -22.53 3.26 22.09
CA LEU A 689 -21.28 3.08 22.83
C LEU A 689 -20.87 1.61 22.85
N ALA A 690 -19.73 1.33 22.24
CA ALA A 690 -19.07 0.03 22.31
C ALA A 690 -17.99 0.04 23.41
N GLN A 691 -17.94 -1.03 24.20
CA GLN A 691 -16.84 -1.29 25.13
C GLN A 691 -15.78 -2.12 24.40
N MET A 692 -14.58 -1.59 24.33
CA MET A 692 -13.42 -2.27 23.73
C MET A 692 -12.32 -2.38 24.78
N ARG A 693 -11.71 -3.55 24.94
CA ARG A 693 -10.56 -3.69 25.85
C ARG A 693 -9.37 -2.92 25.28
N GLU A 694 -8.49 -2.41 26.14
CA GLU A 694 -7.29 -1.68 25.66
C GLU A 694 -6.44 -2.55 24.72
N ASP A 695 -6.44 -3.87 24.92
CA ASP A 695 -5.75 -4.86 24.07
C ASP A 695 -6.39 -5.04 22.67
N GLU A 696 -7.59 -4.50 22.45
CA GLU A 696 -8.38 -4.62 21.21
C GLU A 696 -8.34 -3.32 20.37
N LEU A 697 -7.73 -2.24 20.88
CA LEU A 697 -7.68 -0.90 20.24
C LEU A 697 -6.46 -0.67 19.32
N ILE A 698 -5.65 -1.69 19.08
CA ILE A 698 -4.40 -1.62 18.31
C ILE A 698 -4.60 -2.18 16.90
#